data_AF-T2IAN2-F1
#
_entry.id   AF-T2IAN2-F1
#
_cell.length_a   1.000
_cell.length_b   1.000
_cell.length_c   1.000
_cell.angle_alpha   90.00
_cell.angle_beta   90.00
_cell.angle_gamma   90.00
#
_symmetry.space_group_name_H-M   'P 1'
#
loop_
_entity.id
_entity.type
_entity.pdbx_description
1 polymer ?
#
loop_
_entity_poly.entity_id
_entity_poly.type
_entity_poly.pdbx_seq_one_letter_code
_entity_poly.pdbx_strand_id
1 'polypeptide(L)'
;MFSDLNADIVESVLGEVWLETQLQLQSFASLPEAELLEKFRLAFGDRFEEQAALNIIEDWRNHNWEGLSPIEFVDNTQFRGAFSRETNTIYFSEKLVRDTVLQFETVEDINSDNQYIQAFVAVWLEEIGHSVEAQLNEEEIAGDEGRILAAVVIGESYTRDQLKQWQQEEDQNEIIINNQTINAEFSVVEDDLYGLLTGPVARWGNVNTIGGVNSVETTPVSISGSSELTLVITYSFMTTVPNYYDIDGDSVNVDGNLATLLQPFSEDTTKFIVDALKLYSDIANIQFQEVDETANGGEGGTLNFGYAFLTDQMGMSDTAGLAYTPSSLLEFPYSPNFDKKIGDIWIDRNETNFKPGTDGFFTIIHEIGHALGLEHPHETSDGDQIVGFKDNYEYTIMSYNESKLNPGVFPRTPQILDVAAIQYLYGVNNNTRSGDDIYSWEDNENFMQTIWDTGGNDTISAAKQSNEVTIDLAAGYANIGLNNKTYKPARSNLQIPVNVIIENIKGGQGDDTLIGNNIDNRLEGNGGNDTLEGNGGNDFIDGGEGEDTAIFSDAPQNYDYEVIDNNQIKIIHARGSESVQTDILINIENLNFLDTNLTVHTLTAQKFYQATNQQGKVADLLKHNSGSIFQQIIDFLVTYLVRLMVHLAVLIVVLVH
;
A
#
# COMPACT_ATOMS: atom_id res chain seq x y z
N MET A 1 25.89 21.65 16.46
CA MET A 1 24.54 22.25 16.47
C MET A 1 23.74 21.69 17.64
N PHE A 2 23.60 20.37 17.77
CA PHE A 2 22.70 19.72 18.74
C PHE A 2 23.34 19.24 20.07
N SER A 3 24.30 19.99 20.64
CA SER A 3 25.11 19.51 21.78
C SER A 3 24.33 19.29 23.09
N ASP A 4 23.10 19.78 23.17
CA ASP A 4 22.17 19.67 24.28
C ASP A 4 21.15 18.53 24.12
N LEU A 5 21.09 17.88 22.94
CA LEU A 5 20.25 16.71 22.70
C LEU A 5 21.05 15.41 22.92
N ASN A 6 20.35 14.29 23.10
CA ASN A 6 20.99 12.98 23.14
C ASN A 6 21.53 12.64 21.74
N ALA A 7 22.85 12.46 21.63
CA ALA A 7 23.53 12.21 20.36
C ALA A 7 23.04 10.93 19.67
N ASP A 8 22.78 9.87 20.44
CA ASP A 8 22.36 8.57 19.89
C ASP A 8 20.96 8.68 19.27
N ILE A 9 20.06 9.45 19.89
CA ILE A 9 18.71 9.71 19.37
C ILE A 9 18.79 10.61 18.12
N VAL A 10 19.63 11.64 18.13
CA VAL A 10 19.81 12.50 16.94
C VAL A 10 20.32 11.70 15.75
N GLU A 11 21.35 10.88 15.95
CA GLU A 11 21.92 10.04 14.89
C GLU A 11 20.90 9.03 14.36
N SER A 12 20.17 8.37 15.26
CA SER A 12 19.14 7.38 14.89
C SER A 12 17.97 8.02 14.16
N VAL A 13 17.49 9.19 14.59
CA VAL A 13 16.41 9.93 13.90
C VAL A 13 16.85 10.33 12.49
N LEU A 14 18.05 10.91 12.34
CA LEU A 14 18.55 11.31 11.02
C LEU A 14 18.81 10.10 10.12
N GLY A 15 19.28 8.99 10.68
CA GLY A 15 19.44 7.72 9.98
C GLY A 15 18.09 7.18 9.49
N GLU A 16 17.06 7.18 10.33
CA GLU A 16 15.72 6.73 9.99
C GLU A 16 15.08 7.60 8.91
N VAL A 17 15.16 8.93 9.04
CA VAL A 17 14.65 9.86 8.03
C VAL A 17 15.35 9.62 6.69
N TRP A 18 16.67 9.41 6.69
CA TRP A 18 17.41 9.13 5.46
C TRP A 18 16.99 7.81 4.83
N LEU A 19 16.94 6.74 5.62
CA LEU A 19 16.54 5.41 5.17
C LEU A 19 15.14 5.45 4.54
N GLU A 20 14.19 6.08 5.22
CA GLU A 20 12.82 6.22 4.72
C GLU A 20 12.80 7.05 3.42
N THR A 21 13.55 8.15 3.34
CA THR A 21 13.67 8.95 2.10
C THR A 21 14.18 8.10 0.92
N GLN A 22 15.20 7.25 1.14
CA GLN A 22 15.74 6.35 0.12
C GLN A 22 14.68 5.33 -0.33
N LEU A 23 14.00 4.69 0.61
CA LEU A 23 12.95 3.71 0.33
C LEU A 23 11.84 4.31 -0.53
N GLN A 24 11.49 5.56 -0.25
CA GLN A 24 10.43 6.25 -0.98
C GLN A 24 10.84 6.62 -2.41
N LEU A 25 12.06 7.12 -2.61
CA LEU A 25 12.60 7.35 -3.95
C LEU A 25 12.75 6.05 -4.74
N GLN A 26 13.13 4.95 -4.10
CA GLN A 26 13.26 3.64 -4.74
C GLN A 26 11.92 3.03 -5.13
N SER A 27 10.93 3.10 -4.22
CA SER A 27 9.57 2.67 -4.49
C SER A 27 9.02 3.42 -5.70
N PHE A 28 9.17 4.75 -5.71
CA PHE A 28 8.82 5.59 -6.86
C PHE A 28 9.59 5.18 -8.13
N ALA A 29 10.91 5.01 -8.05
CA ALA A 29 11.74 4.65 -9.19
C ALA A 29 11.41 3.26 -9.79
N SER A 30 10.76 2.37 -9.02
CA SER A 30 10.35 1.04 -9.48
C SER A 30 9.16 1.04 -10.44
N LEU A 31 8.46 2.17 -10.58
CA LEU A 31 7.33 2.32 -11.49
C LEU A 31 7.74 2.15 -12.96
N PRO A 32 6.80 1.78 -13.86
CA PRO A 32 7.04 1.73 -15.29
C PRO A 32 7.53 3.09 -15.83
N GLU A 33 8.41 3.04 -16.84
CA GLU A 33 9.02 4.24 -17.43
C GLU A 33 8.00 5.29 -17.88
N ALA A 34 6.90 4.85 -18.49
CA ALA A 34 5.83 5.74 -18.95
C ALA A 34 5.16 6.49 -17.78
N GLU A 35 4.91 5.79 -16.67
CA GLU A 35 4.28 6.36 -15.47
C GLU A 35 5.24 7.32 -14.75
N LEU A 36 6.52 6.98 -14.66
CA LEU A 36 7.55 7.86 -14.11
C LEU A 36 7.61 9.20 -14.85
N LEU A 37 7.62 9.15 -16.18
CA LEU A 37 7.65 10.35 -17.01
C LEU A 37 6.35 11.16 -16.87
N GLU A 38 5.21 10.52 -16.68
CA GLU A 38 3.94 11.21 -16.39
C GLU A 38 3.97 11.93 -15.04
N LYS A 39 4.44 11.27 -13.98
CA LYS A 39 4.59 11.88 -12.65
C LYS A 39 5.63 13.01 -12.66
N PHE A 40 6.70 12.89 -13.44
CA PHE A 40 7.66 13.99 -13.66
C PHE A 40 7.05 15.14 -14.45
N ARG A 41 6.18 14.89 -15.44
CA ARG A 41 5.43 15.97 -16.12
C ARG A 41 4.44 16.65 -15.19
N LEU A 42 3.86 15.92 -14.24
CA LEU A 42 2.98 16.51 -13.24
C LEU A 42 3.74 17.48 -12.33
N ALA A 43 4.96 17.11 -11.91
CA ALA A 43 5.80 17.92 -11.05
C ALA A 43 6.50 19.07 -11.79
N PHE A 44 7.13 18.79 -12.94
CA PHE A 44 8.04 19.72 -13.63
C PHE A 44 7.50 20.25 -14.97
N GLY A 45 6.24 19.94 -15.31
CA GLY A 45 5.65 20.29 -16.60
C GLY A 45 6.30 19.58 -17.80
N ASP A 46 5.98 20.04 -19.01
CA ASP A 46 6.40 19.38 -20.27
C ASP A 46 7.84 19.74 -20.73
N ARG A 47 8.61 20.50 -19.94
CA ARG A 47 9.82 21.18 -20.41
C ARG A 47 11.14 20.65 -19.84
N PHE A 48 11.22 19.37 -19.47
CA PHE A 48 12.47 18.72 -19.06
C PHE A 48 13.02 17.73 -20.10
N GLU A 49 14.31 17.38 -19.97
CA GLU A 49 14.96 16.36 -20.81
C GLU A 49 14.66 14.96 -20.26
N GLU A 50 13.81 14.19 -20.95
CA GLU A 50 13.32 12.90 -20.48
C GLU A 50 14.45 11.90 -20.19
N GLN A 51 15.51 11.87 -21.00
CA GLN A 51 16.61 10.93 -20.78
C GLN A 51 17.41 11.27 -19.52
N ALA A 52 17.62 12.54 -19.20
CA ALA A 52 18.23 12.99 -17.95
C ALA A 52 17.38 12.62 -16.74
N ALA A 53 16.05 12.79 -16.82
CA ALA A 53 15.13 12.33 -15.77
C ALA A 53 15.24 10.82 -15.53
N LEU A 54 15.26 10.03 -16.61
CA LEU A 54 15.42 8.59 -16.51
C LEU A 54 16.80 8.18 -15.95
N ASN A 55 17.86 8.94 -16.21
CA ASN A 55 19.17 8.68 -15.62
C ASN A 55 19.16 8.90 -14.10
N ILE A 56 18.51 9.97 -13.61
CA ILE A 56 18.34 10.23 -12.17
C ILE A 56 17.54 9.10 -11.51
N ILE A 57 16.45 8.68 -12.14
CA ILE A 57 15.62 7.56 -11.66
C ILE A 57 16.44 6.26 -11.62
N GLU A 58 17.25 6.00 -12.65
CA GLU A 58 18.10 4.82 -12.71
C GLU A 58 19.19 4.85 -11.63
N ASP A 59 19.71 6.03 -11.28
CA ASP A 59 20.58 6.20 -10.12
C ASP A 59 19.86 5.82 -8.81
N TRP A 60 18.60 6.26 -8.61
CA TRP A 60 17.80 5.86 -7.45
C TRP A 60 17.55 4.34 -7.39
N ARG A 61 17.18 3.71 -8.51
CA ARG A 61 17.03 2.24 -8.60
C ARG A 61 18.29 1.51 -8.17
N ASN A 62 19.44 2.00 -8.61
CA ASN A 62 20.74 1.37 -8.36
C ASN A 62 21.37 1.78 -7.02
N HIS A 63 20.62 2.44 -6.14
CA HIS A 63 21.11 2.93 -4.83
C HIS A 63 22.29 3.90 -4.97
N ASN A 64 22.38 4.59 -6.09
CA ASN A 64 23.37 5.62 -6.36
C ASN A 64 22.81 6.99 -5.96
N TRP A 65 23.28 7.51 -4.83
CA TRP A 65 22.83 8.79 -4.28
C TRP A 65 23.82 9.94 -4.52
N GLU A 66 24.88 9.71 -5.30
CA GLU A 66 25.92 10.73 -5.58
C GLU A 66 25.37 11.94 -6.36
N GLY A 67 24.26 11.76 -7.07
CA GLY A 67 23.55 12.82 -7.79
C GLY A 67 22.66 13.71 -6.93
N LEU A 68 22.44 13.37 -5.64
CA LEU A 68 21.68 14.21 -4.73
C LEU A 68 22.51 15.42 -4.26
N SER A 69 21.84 16.55 -4.07
CA SER A 69 22.49 17.75 -3.55
C SER A 69 23.00 17.54 -2.11
N PRO A 70 24.17 18.09 -1.76
CA PRO A 70 24.69 18.08 -0.39
C PRO A 70 23.72 18.75 0.58
N ILE A 71 23.78 18.32 1.85
CA ILE A 71 22.92 18.80 2.92
C ILE A 71 23.72 19.60 3.95
N GLU A 72 23.18 20.75 4.37
CA GLU A 72 23.71 21.54 5.47
C GLU A 72 22.62 21.84 6.52
N PHE A 73 22.95 21.62 7.79
CA PHE A 73 22.08 22.03 8.90
C PHE A 73 22.42 23.46 9.33
N VAL A 74 21.41 24.31 9.49
CA VAL A 74 21.59 25.73 9.82
C VAL A 74 20.75 26.18 11.03
N ASP A 75 21.32 27.08 11.84
CA ASP A 75 20.59 27.78 12.91
C ASP A 75 19.72 28.88 12.28
N ASN A 76 18.56 28.48 11.80
CA ASN A 76 17.57 29.35 11.17
C ASN A 76 16.16 28.92 11.59
N THR A 77 15.25 29.88 11.78
CA THR A 77 13.85 29.63 12.14
C THR A 77 12.87 30.09 11.07
N GLN A 78 13.35 30.47 9.88
CA GLN A 78 12.53 31.00 8.78
C GLN A 78 11.96 29.91 7.88
N PHE A 79 12.52 28.70 7.90
CA PHE A 79 12.13 27.56 7.05
C PHE A 79 12.35 26.22 7.75
N ARG A 80 11.84 25.14 7.15
CA ARG A 80 12.07 23.75 7.59
C ARG A 80 13.13 23.07 6.72
N GLY A 81 12.86 23.00 5.42
CA GLY A 81 13.81 22.73 4.35
C GLY A 81 13.98 23.96 3.47
N ALA A 82 15.06 24.02 2.70
CA ALA A 82 15.23 24.96 1.61
C ALA A 82 16.27 24.44 0.61
N PHE A 83 16.04 24.62 -0.68
CA PHE A 83 17.00 24.30 -1.73
C PHE A 83 17.51 25.58 -2.38
N SER A 84 18.84 25.69 -2.50
CA SER A 84 19.45 26.78 -3.26
C SER A 84 20.14 26.27 -4.52
N ARG A 85 19.64 26.73 -5.66
CA ARG A 85 20.26 26.50 -6.97
C ARG A 85 21.63 27.16 -7.12
N GLU A 86 21.89 28.27 -6.41
CA GLU A 86 23.18 28.98 -6.46
C GLU A 86 24.31 28.18 -5.82
N THR A 87 24.02 27.47 -4.72
CA THR A 87 24.99 26.67 -3.99
C THR A 87 24.86 25.17 -4.29
N ASN A 88 23.79 24.75 -4.96
CA ASN A 88 23.40 23.36 -5.15
C ASN A 88 23.42 22.62 -3.81
N THR A 89 22.69 23.14 -2.82
CA THR A 89 22.70 22.64 -1.44
C THR A 89 21.28 22.66 -0.88
N ILE A 90 20.91 21.58 -0.19
CA ILE A 90 19.69 21.47 0.61
C ILE A 90 20.03 21.91 2.04
N TYR A 91 19.24 22.81 2.59
CA TYR A 91 19.40 23.32 3.94
C TYR A 91 18.26 22.83 4.84
N PHE A 92 18.59 22.25 5.99
CA PHE A 92 17.60 21.94 7.02
C PHE A 92 17.77 22.82 8.24
N SER A 93 16.66 23.32 8.78
CA SER A 93 16.73 24.12 10.00
C SER A 93 16.99 23.27 11.24
N GLU A 94 17.73 23.83 12.18
CA GLU A 94 17.89 23.28 13.53
C GLU A 94 16.54 23.01 14.20
N LYS A 95 15.53 23.84 13.89
CA LYS A 95 14.16 23.68 14.42
C LYS A 95 13.49 22.40 13.92
N LEU A 96 13.62 22.04 12.64
CA LEU A 96 13.07 20.79 12.09
C LEU A 96 13.64 19.58 12.83
N VAL A 97 14.97 19.51 12.91
CA VAL A 97 15.66 18.40 13.61
C VAL A 97 15.24 18.32 15.07
N ARG A 98 15.17 19.45 15.78
CA ARG A 98 14.74 19.48 17.19
C ARG A 98 13.30 19.04 17.39
N ASP A 99 12.38 19.54 16.57
CA ASP A 99 10.96 19.22 16.71
C ASP A 99 10.70 17.74 16.48
N THR A 100 11.49 17.07 15.63
CA THR A 100 11.43 15.61 15.43
C THR A 100 12.13 14.84 16.54
N VAL A 101 13.38 15.19 16.88
CA VAL A 101 14.18 14.45 17.88
C VAL A 101 13.53 14.45 19.27
N LEU A 102 12.92 15.57 19.68
CA LEU A 102 12.33 15.71 21.01
C LEU A 102 11.05 14.87 21.23
N GLN A 103 10.59 14.14 20.22
CA GLN A 103 9.42 13.26 20.30
C GLN A 103 9.77 11.86 20.81
N PHE A 104 11.05 11.57 20.92
CA PHE A 104 11.56 10.25 21.29
C PHE A 104 12.34 10.35 22.60
N GLU A 105 11.98 9.49 23.57
CA GLU A 105 12.69 9.40 24.84
C GLU A 105 13.86 8.41 24.73
N THR A 106 13.71 7.38 23.89
CA THR A 106 14.69 6.33 23.65
C THR A 106 14.89 6.07 22.16
N VAL A 107 15.96 5.35 21.78
CA VAL A 107 16.23 5.00 20.38
C VAL A 107 15.19 3.99 19.88
N GLU A 108 14.74 3.11 20.77
CA GLU A 108 13.73 2.08 20.52
C GLU A 108 12.33 2.66 20.20
N ASP A 109 12.06 3.91 20.58
CA ASP A 109 10.80 4.59 20.25
C ASP A 109 10.76 5.09 18.79
N ILE A 110 11.91 5.17 18.12
CA ILE A 110 12.05 5.71 16.76
C ILE A 110 11.48 4.69 15.77
N ASN A 111 10.52 5.14 14.97
CA ASN A 111 9.88 4.33 13.94
C ASN A 111 9.48 5.23 12.78
N SER A 112 9.62 4.74 11.54
CA SER A 112 9.29 5.55 10.37
C SER A 112 7.83 6.01 10.36
N ASP A 113 6.86 5.23 10.87
CA ASP A 113 5.43 5.63 10.95
C ASP A 113 5.17 6.85 11.87
N ASN A 114 6.17 7.29 12.63
CA ASN A 114 6.02 8.45 13.47
C ASN A 114 5.78 9.70 12.61
N GLN A 115 4.67 10.40 12.87
CA GLN A 115 4.27 11.60 12.12
C GLN A 115 5.39 12.66 11.99
N TYR A 116 6.31 12.74 12.94
CA TYR A 116 7.42 13.70 12.91
C TYR A 116 8.62 13.22 12.07
N ILE A 117 8.80 11.89 11.94
CA ILE A 117 9.74 11.30 10.99
C ILE A 117 9.18 11.49 9.58
N GLN A 118 7.93 11.10 9.35
CA GLN A 118 7.26 11.26 8.05
C GLN A 118 7.22 12.73 7.59
N ALA A 119 6.96 13.66 8.51
CA ALA A 119 7.00 15.07 8.17
C ALA A 119 8.41 15.55 7.78
N PHE A 120 9.46 15.03 8.40
CA PHE A 120 10.83 15.35 7.99
C PHE A 120 11.14 14.71 6.62
N VAL A 121 10.77 13.45 6.41
CA VAL A 121 10.91 12.78 5.10
C VAL A 121 10.19 13.56 3.99
N ALA A 122 8.97 14.03 4.24
CA ALA A 122 8.22 14.85 3.28
C ALA A 122 8.97 16.14 2.93
N VAL A 123 9.47 16.87 3.94
CA VAL A 123 10.30 18.08 3.72
C VAL A 123 11.56 17.73 2.93
N TRP A 124 12.24 16.63 3.22
CA TRP A 124 13.44 16.26 2.46
C TRP A 124 13.11 15.89 1.01
N LEU A 125 12.05 15.12 0.77
CA LEU A 125 11.63 14.77 -0.59
C LEU A 125 11.23 16.01 -1.40
N GLU A 126 10.63 17.01 -0.76
CA GLU A 126 10.32 18.31 -1.36
C GLU A 126 11.60 19.01 -1.82
N GLU A 127 12.61 19.12 -0.95
CA GLU A 127 13.91 19.72 -1.31
C GLU A 127 14.69 18.91 -2.37
N ILE A 128 14.52 17.58 -2.38
CA ILE A 128 15.05 16.74 -3.46
C ILE A 128 14.34 17.08 -4.77
N GLY A 129 13.03 17.33 -4.76
CA GLY A 129 12.29 17.72 -5.95
C GLY A 129 12.79 19.03 -6.56
N HIS A 130 12.99 20.06 -5.75
CA HIS A 130 13.63 21.31 -6.21
C HIS A 130 15.03 21.07 -6.76
N SER A 131 15.82 20.21 -6.09
CA SER A 131 17.14 19.84 -6.58
C SER A 131 17.11 19.08 -7.90
N VAL A 132 16.11 18.23 -8.15
CA VAL A 132 15.96 17.47 -9.39
C VAL A 132 15.50 18.38 -10.51
N GLU A 133 14.54 19.27 -10.25
CA GLU A 133 14.10 20.33 -11.16
C GLU A 133 15.32 21.11 -11.69
N ALA A 134 16.17 21.58 -10.78
CA ALA A 134 17.31 22.41 -11.14
C ALA A 134 18.38 21.69 -11.96
N GLN A 135 18.42 20.35 -11.90
CA GLN A 135 19.27 19.51 -12.75
C GLN A 135 18.68 19.29 -14.14
N LEU A 136 17.36 19.29 -14.26
CA LEU A 136 16.64 18.97 -15.49
C LEU A 136 16.33 20.19 -16.36
N ASN A 137 16.14 21.35 -15.75
CA ASN A 137 15.81 22.59 -16.45
C ASN A 137 16.93 23.62 -16.29
N GLU A 138 17.09 24.58 -17.23
CA GLU A 138 18.06 25.69 -17.11
C GLU A 138 17.47 26.92 -16.41
N GLU A 139 16.15 27.08 -16.51
CA GLU A 139 15.37 28.13 -15.86
C GLU A 139 14.41 27.45 -14.90
N GLU A 140 14.19 28.06 -13.76
CA GLU A 140 13.21 27.65 -12.77
C GLU A 140 11.79 27.70 -13.34
N ILE A 141 10.97 26.76 -12.92
CA ILE A 141 9.56 26.68 -13.25
C ILE A 141 8.78 27.39 -12.13
N ALA A 142 7.64 27.99 -12.47
CA ALA A 142 6.83 28.67 -11.47
C ALA A 142 5.92 27.64 -10.78
N GLY A 143 6.04 27.51 -9.47
CA GLY A 143 5.27 26.60 -8.65
C GLY A 143 6.11 26.06 -7.50
N ASP A 144 5.52 25.14 -6.74
CA ASP A 144 6.19 24.33 -5.72
C ASP A 144 6.42 22.92 -6.30
N GLU A 145 7.32 22.82 -7.28
CA GLU A 145 7.61 21.56 -7.98
C GLU A 145 8.19 20.50 -7.02
N GLY A 146 8.90 20.96 -5.98
CA GLY A 146 9.36 20.13 -4.88
C GLY A 146 8.21 19.43 -4.19
N ARG A 147 7.19 20.17 -3.75
CA ARG A 147 6.03 19.60 -3.05
C ARG A 147 5.24 18.63 -3.90
N ILE A 148 5.10 18.93 -5.20
CA ILE A 148 4.40 18.04 -6.14
C ILE A 148 5.21 16.76 -6.34
N LEU A 149 6.53 16.84 -6.53
CA LEU A 149 7.36 15.64 -6.62
C LEU A 149 7.26 14.83 -5.32
N ALA A 150 7.36 15.49 -4.17
CA ALA A 150 7.20 14.84 -2.88
C ALA A 150 5.84 14.13 -2.80
N ALA A 151 4.75 14.77 -3.19
CA ALA A 151 3.41 14.17 -3.18
C ALA A 151 3.26 12.94 -4.10
N VAL A 152 3.88 12.94 -5.29
CA VAL A 152 3.81 11.79 -6.22
C VAL A 152 4.75 10.67 -5.87
N VAL A 153 5.95 10.98 -5.34
CA VAL A 153 6.82 9.98 -4.70
C VAL A 153 6.03 9.38 -3.55
N ILE A 154 5.54 10.29 -2.71
CA ILE A 154 4.50 10.26 -1.68
C ILE A 154 3.35 9.25 -1.76
N GLY A 155 2.88 8.97 -2.96
CA GLY A 155 1.54 8.41 -3.14
C GLY A 155 0.44 9.20 -2.39
N GLU A 156 0.66 10.48 -2.06
CA GLU A 156 -0.29 11.27 -1.28
C GLU A 156 -1.51 11.61 -2.13
N SER A 157 -2.71 11.42 -1.58
CA SER A 157 -3.93 11.93 -2.19
C SER A 157 -4.02 13.44 -1.99
N TYR A 158 -3.91 14.20 -3.06
CA TYR A 158 -4.12 15.65 -3.06
C TYR A 158 -5.39 16.00 -3.81
N THR A 159 -6.13 16.97 -3.27
CA THR A 159 -7.23 17.55 -4.01
C THR A 159 -6.71 18.41 -5.14
N ARG A 160 -7.53 18.49 -6.16
CA ARG A 160 -7.42 19.42 -7.28
C ARG A 160 -7.00 20.85 -6.92
N ASP A 161 -7.63 21.43 -5.90
CA ASP A 161 -7.38 22.82 -5.50
C ASP A 161 -6.01 22.95 -4.83
N GLN A 162 -5.56 21.92 -4.12
CA GLN A 162 -4.21 21.84 -3.57
C GLN A 162 -3.16 21.75 -4.68
N LEU A 163 -3.36 20.88 -5.69
CA LEU A 163 -2.39 20.75 -6.78
C LEU A 163 -2.26 22.04 -7.59
N LYS A 164 -3.38 22.72 -7.88
CA LYS A 164 -3.35 24.03 -8.55
C LYS A 164 -2.71 25.13 -7.72
N GLN A 165 -2.89 25.06 -6.40
CA GLN A 165 -2.27 26.00 -5.49
C GLN A 165 -0.75 25.81 -5.53
N TRP A 166 -0.25 24.58 -5.39
CA TRP A 166 1.18 24.26 -5.50
C TRP A 166 1.76 24.68 -6.86
N GLN A 167 1.08 24.39 -7.98
CA GLN A 167 1.51 24.81 -9.32
C GLN A 167 1.50 26.34 -9.57
N GLN A 168 1.03 27.15 -8.62
CA GLN A 168 0.95 28.61 -8.73
C GLN A 168 1.67 29.34 -7.58
N GLU A 169 2.17 28.60 -6.59
CA GLU A 169 2.90 29.15 -5.45
C GLU A 169 4.32 29.53 -5.92
N GLU A 170 4.65 30.83 -5.90
CA GLU A 170 6.04 31.26 -5.99
C GLU A 170 6.63 31.21 -4.57
N ASP A 171 7.50 30.23 -4.32
CA ASP A 171 8.13 29.97 -3.02
C ASP A 171 9.59 30.48 -2.97
N GLN A 172 10.06 31.13 -4.03
CA GLN A 172 11.35 31.82 -4.04
C GLN A 172 11.42 32.94 -3.01
N ASN A 173 12.41 32.84 -2.13
CA ASN A 173 12.63 33.82 -1.10
C ASN A 173 14.13 34.01 -0.79
N GLU A 174 14.46 35.19 -0.26
CA GLU A 174 15.81 35.48 0.23
C GLU A 174 15.98 34.96 1.67
N ILE A 175 16.84 33.97 1.86
CA ILE A 175 17.23 33.46 3.18
C ILE A 175 18.62 33.95 3.58
N ILE A 176 18.86 34.10 4.89
CA ILE A 176 20.18 34.48 5.41
C ILE A 176 20.84 33.25 6.03
N ILE A 177 21.94 32.81 5.42
CA ILE A 177 22.80 31.73 5.95
C ILE A 177 24.19 32.31 6.16
N ASN A 178 24.74 32.19 7.38
CA ASN A 178 26.09 32.67 7.73
C ASN A 178 26.36 34.15 7.37
N ASN A 179 25.36 35.03 7.53
CA ASN A 179 25.39 36.45 7.11
C ASN A 179 25.50 36.71 5.60
N GLN A 180 25.17 35.73 4.76
CA GLN A 180 25.03 35.89 3.32
C GLN A 180 23.56 35.73 2.94
N THR A 181 23.07 36.60 2.07
CA THR A 181 21.76 36.45 1.43
C THR A 181 21.89 35.43 0.32
N ILE A 182 21.05 34.40 0.35
CA ILE A 182 20.97 33.31 -0.63
C ILE A 182 19.54 33.25 -1.13
N ASN A 183 19.35 33.14 -2.44
CA ASN A 183 18.04 32.83 -3.00
C ASN A 183 17.79 31.32 -2.87
N ALA A 184 16.67 30.97 -2.29
CA ALA A 184 16.25 29.59 -2.10
C ALA A 184 14.73 29.46 -2.22
N GLU A 185 14.31 28.30 -2.68
CA GLU A 185 12.94 27.80 -2.59
C GLU A 185 12.79 27.19 -1.20
N PHE A 186 11.75 27.57 -0.45
CA PHE A 186 11.54 27.05 0.91
C PHE A 186 10.08 27.06 1.33
N SER A 187 9.68 26.01 2.07
CA SER A 187 8.36 25.96 2.70
C SER A 187 8.28 26.88 3.94
N VAL A 188 7.32 27.81 3.89
CA VAL A 188 7.12 28.86 4.91
C VAL A 188 6.73 28.25 6.25
N VAL A 189 7.20 28.86 7.35
CA VAL A 189 6.80 28.51 8.71
C VAL A 189 5.36 28.97 8.96
N GLU A 190 4.37 28.23 8.47
CA GLU A 190 3.07 28.16 9.14
C GLU A 190 3.05 26.93 10.06
N ASP A 191 2.43 27.06 11.22
CA ASP A 191 2.49 26.18 12.41
C ASP A 191 1.98 24.74 12.19
N ASP A 192 1.79 24.31 10.95
CA ASP A 192 1.05 23.11 10.59
C ASP A 192 1.97 22.09 9.89
N LEU A 193 2.87 21.48 10.68
CA LEU A 193 3.30 20.09 10.42
C LEU A 193 2.06 19.17 10.25
N TYR A 194 0.92 19.60 10.82
CA TYR A 194 -0.40 19.00 10.71
C TYR A 194 -1.13 19.28 9.39
N GLY A 195 -0.76 20.31 8.62
CA GLY A 195 -1.46 20.74 7.41
C GLY A 195 -1.19 19.82 6.22
N LEU A 196 0.07 19.34 6.10
CA LEU A 196 0.47 18.24 5.20
C LEU A 196 -0.18 16.89 5.57
N LEU A 197 -0.72 16.76 6.79
CA LEU A 197 -1.22 15.50 7.35
C LEU A 197 -2.76 15.45 7.51
N THR A 198 -3.51 16.43 6.95
CA THR A 198 -4.99 16.44 7.03
C THR A 198 -5.68 15.63 5.93
N GLY A 199 -4.95 15.17 4.91
CA GLY A 199 -5.42 14.15 3.97
C GLY A 199 -5.12 12.73 4.50
N PRO A 200 -5.88 11.70 4.09
CA PRO A 200 -5.47 10.32 4.33
C PRO A 200 -4.13 10.12 3.62
N VAL A 201 -3.03 10.13 4.37
CA VAL A 201 -1.73 9.65 3.89
C VAL A 201 -1.88 8.14 3.73
N ALA A 202 -2.46 7.73 2.61
CA ALA A 202 -2.35 6.39 2.10
C ALA A 202 -0.92 6.27 1.59
N ARG A 203 -0.14 5.36 2.17
CA ARG A 203 1.08 4.96 1.49
C ARG A 203 1.36 3.50 1.67
N TRP A 204 1.17 2.83 0.54
CA TRP A 204 1.81 1.59 0.20
C TRP A 204 3.17 1.88 -0.41
N GLY A 205 4.19 1.17 0.08
CA GLY A 205 5.56 1.25 -0.41
C GLY A 205 6.12 -0.16 -0.57
N ASN A 206 6.41 -0.49 -1.83
CA ASN A 206 6.78 -1.80 -2.35
C ASN A 206 7.91 -2.49 -1.59
N VAL A 207 7.71 -3.79 -1.40
CA VAL A 207 8.72 -4.77 -0.98
C VAL A 207 9.57 -5.12 -2.19
N ASN A 208 10.64 -4.35 -2.43
CA ASN A 208 11.71 -4.73 -3.37
C ASN A 208 13.09 -4.23 -2.91
N THR A 209 13.33 -4.24 -1.60
CA THR A 209 14.66 -4.15 -1.00
C THR A 209 14.69 -4.91 0.33
N ILE A 210 14.69 -6.25 0.26
CA ILE A 210 15.23 -7.06 1.36
C ILE A 210 16.73 -7.14 1.09
N GLY A 211 17.43 -6.09 1.52
CA GLY A 211 18.88 -6.08 1.62
C GLY A 211 19.28 -6.86 2.87
N GLY A 212 19.55 -8.14 2.68
CA GLY A 212 20.20 -9.03 3.64
C GLY A 212 21.18 -9.95 2.92
N VAL A 213 21.92 -9.44 1.92
CA VAL A 213 23.16 -10.04 1.43
C VAL A 213 24.08 -8.93 0.95
N ASN A 214 25.09 -8.57 1.74
CA ASN A 214 26.31 -7.99 1.20
C ASN A 214 27.52 -8.52 1.95
N SER A 215 28.02 -9.67 1.50
CA SER A 215 29.45 -9.90 1.20
C SER A 215 29.77 -11.37 0.94
N VAL A 216 29.25 -11.93 -0.15
CA VAL A 216 29.99 -12.97 -0.87
C VAL A 216 29.95 -12.63 -2.35
N GLU A 217 31.11 -12.70 -2.98
CA GLU A 217 31.44 -12.27 -4.33
C GLU A 217 30.28 -12.36 -5.33
N THR A 218 30.11 -11.26 -6.07
CA THR A 218 29.34 -11.13 -7.29
C THR A 218 29.79 -12.14 -8.34
N THR A 219 29.36 -13.38 -8.15
CA THR A 219 29.17 -14.33 -9.21
C THR A 219 27.74 -14.81 -9.08
N PRO A 220 26.86 -14.55 -10.07
CA PRO A 220 25.62 -15.28 -10.11
C PRO A 220 26.03 -16.75 -10.15
N VAL A 221 25.64 -17.52 -9.14
CA VAL A 221 25.50 -18.96 -9.36
C VAL A 221 24.36 -19.05 -10.36
N SER A 222 24.74 -18.99 -11.63
CA SER A 222 23.92 -19.46 -12.72
C SER A 222 23.67 -20.93 -12.43
N ILE A 223 22.56 -21.24 -11.75
CA ILE A 223 21.87 -22.49 -12.00
C ILE A 223 21.29 -22.33 -13.39
N SER A 224 22.15 -22.50 -14.39
CA SER A 224 21.77 -22.60 -15.78
C SER A 224 20.91 -23.85 -15.91
N GLY A 225 19.59 -23.66 -15.77
CA GLY A 225 18.56 -24.66 -16.01
C GLY A 225 17.71 -25.00 -14.80
N SER A 226 16.64 -24.22 -14.58
CA SER A 226 15.28 -24.78 -14.50
C SER A 226 14.25 -23.65 -14.36
N SER A 227 13.60 -23.29 -15.47
CA SER A 227 12.14 -23.37 -15.40
C SER A 227 11.79 -24.80 -14.98
N GLU A 228 10.93 -25.00 -13.98
CA GLU A 228 10.26 -26.28 -13.61
C GLU A 228 10.86 -27.19 -12.49
N LEU A 229 11.48 -26.69 -11.41
CA LEU A 229 11.71 -27.54 -10.22
C LEU A 229 10.95 -27.03 -9.01
N THR A 230 9.76 -27.59 -8.77
CA THR A 230 9.03 -27.46 -7.50
C THR A 230 9.76 -28.26 -6.43
N LEU A 231 10.13 -27.63 -5.32
CA LEU A 231 10.73 -28.30 -4.18
C LEU A 231 9.67 -29.10 -3.42
N VAL A 232 9.84 -30.41 -3.32
CA VAL A 232 8.95 -31.24 -2.49
C VAL A 232 9.50 -31.30 -1.06
N ILE A 233 8.75 -30.74 -0.11
CA ILE A 233 9.04 -30.82 1.32
C ILE A 233 8.07 -31.83 1.92
N THR A 234 8.59 -32.87 2.56
CA THR A 234 7.73 -33.87 3.21
C THR A 234 7.32 -33.41 4.60
N TYR A 235 6.10 -33.73 5.05
CA TYR A 235 5.67 -33.45 6.42
C TYR A 235 5.04 -34.67 7.09
N SER A 236 5.08 -34.74 8.42
CA SER A 236 4.39 -35.77 9.19
C SER A 236 3.80 -35.22 10.50
N PHE A 237 2.82 -35.93 11.06
CA PHE A 237 2.22 -35.62 12.36
C PHE A 237 2.70 -36.63 13.40
N MET A 238 3.38 -36.13 14.44
CA MET A 238 3.96 -36.96 15.48
C MET A 238 2.86 -37.60 16.34
N THR A 239 2.84 -38.92 16.43
CA THR A 239 2.07 -39.66 17.46
C THR A 239 2.97 -40.24 18.56
N THR A 240 4.28 -40.25 18.30
CA THR A 240 5.36 -40.54 19.24
C THR A 240 6.48 -39.50 19.09
N VAL A 241 7.27 -39.24 20.15
CA VAL A 241 8.41 -38.33 19.99
C VAL A 241 9.53 -39.01 19.22
N PRO A 242 10.14 -38.32 18.25
CA PRO A 242 11.28 -38.84 17.51
C PRO A 242 12.45 -39.23 18.42
N ASN A 243 13.14 -40.30 18.04
CA ASN A 243 14.19 -40.92 18.86
C ASN A 243 15.47 -40.07 19.05
N TYR A 244 15.59 -38.96 18.32
CA TYR A 244 16.70 -38.03 18.41
C TYR A 244 16.53 -36.98 19.51
N TYR A 245 15.36 -36.91 20.14
CA TYR A 245 15.16 -36.17 21.38
C TYR A 245 15.54 -37.02 22.62
N ASP A 246 16.09 -36.35 23.64
CA ASP A 246 16.32 -36.96 24.94
C ASP A 246 14.99 -37.07 25.72
N ILE A 247 14.54 -38.29 25.94
CA ILE A 247 13.29 -38.62 26.65
C ILE A 247 13.62 -39.02 28.10
N ASP A 248 13.05 -38.32 29.09
CA ASP A 248 13.00 -38.72 30.50
C ASP A 248 11.56 -39.08 30.90
N GLY A 249 11.23 -40.37 30.86
CA GLY A 249 9.88 -40.86 31.15
C GLY A 249 8.86 -40.44 30.07
N ASP A 250 7.82 -39.71 30.48
CA ASP A 250 6.83 -39.11 29.57
C ASP A 250 7.23 -37.67 29.18
N SER A 251 8.42 -37.19 29.55
CA SER A 251 8.90 -35.84 29.25
C SER A 251 10.05 -35.84 28.27
N VAL A 252 10.09 -34.81 27.44
CA VAL A 252 11.02 -34.62 26.34
C VAL A 252 11.66 -33.26 26.54
N ASN A 253 12.98 -33.25 26.56
CA ASN A 253 13.72 -32.01 26.70
C ASN A 253 13.80 -31.33 25.33
N VAL A 254 12.96 -30.32 25.14
CA VAL A 254 12.98 -29.42 23.99
C VAL A 254 13.82 -28.22 24.40
N ASP A 255 15.14 -28.41 24.39
CA ASP A 255 16.17 -27.39 24.64
C ASP A 255 15.97 -26.52 25.91
N GLY A 256 15.58 -27.16 27.02
CA GLY A 256 15.36 -26.53 28.31
C GLY A 256 13.89 -26.51 28.73
N ASN A 257 12.96 -26.67 27.78
CA ASN A 257 11.53 -26.80 28.03
C ASN A 257 11.12 -28.27 28.20
N LEU A 258 10.18 -28.50 29.12
CA LEU A 258 9.77 -29.84 29.54
C LEU A 258 8.51 -30.26 28.76
N ALA A 259 8.70 -30.76 27.54
CA ALA A 259 7.59 -31.23 26.72
C ALA A 259 7.10 -32.60 27.23
N THR A 260 5.95 -32.68 27.89
CA THR A 260 5.37 -34.00 28.23
C THR A 260 4.55 -34.57 27.06
N LEU A 261 4.94 -35.78 26.64
CA LEU A 261 4.38 -36.63 25.59
C LEU A 261 2.95 -37.13 25.94
N LEU A 262 1.94 -37.27 25.07
CA LEU A 262 1.60 -36.78 23.73
C LEU A 262 0.07 -36.86 23.63
N GLN A 263 -0.55 -35.88 22.98
CA GLN A 263 -1.89 -36.03 22.41
C GLN A 263 -1.72 -35.87 20.90
N PRO A 264 -2.12 -36.85 20.06
CA PRO A 264 -2.14 -36.65 18.62
C PRO A 264 -3.03 -35.45 18.27
N PHE A 265 -2.66 -34.73 17.21
CA PHE A 265 -3.54 -33.72 16.65
C PHE A 265 -4.90 -34.32 16.30
N SER A 266 -5.96 -33.54 16.53
CA SER A 266 -7.29 -33.91 16.04
C SER A 266 -7.32 -33.82 14.52
N GLU A 267 -8.26 -34.50 13.87
CA GLU A 267 -8.47 -34.41 12.43
C GLU A 267 -8.66 -32.95 11.98
N ASP A 268 -9.44 -32.17 12.74
CA ASP A 268 -9.64 -30.74 12.48
C ASP A 268 -8.32 -29.95 12.57
N THR A 269 -7.49 -30.21 13.59
CA THR A 269 -6.20 -29.53 13.72
C THR A 269 -5.26 -29.88 12.58
N THR A 270 -5.16 -31.16 12.19
CA THR A 270 -4.34 -31.57 11.05
C THR A 270 -4.79 -30.87 9.76
N LYS A 271 -6.11 -30.70 9.57
CA LYS A 271 -6.66 -29.96 8.42
C LYS A 271 -6.19 -28.50 8.41
N PHE A 272 -6.24 -27.81 9.55
CA PHE A 272 -5.77 -26.42 9.62
C PHE A 272 -4.26 -26.30 9.40
N ILE A 273 -3.45 -27.23 9.88
CA ILE A 273 -2.02 -27.28 9.58
C ILE A 273 -1.79 -27.46 8.08
N VAL A 274 -2.52 -28.36 7.43
CA VAL A 274 -2.44 -28.56 5.97
C VAL A 274 -2.90 -27.32 5.21
N ASP A 275 -3.97 -26.65 5.66
CA ASP A 275 -4.43 -25.39 5.08
C ASP A 275 -3.35 -24.29 5.22
N ALA A 276 -2.63 -24.22 6.35
CA ALA A 276 -1.51 -23.29 6.55
C ALA A 276 -0.29 -23.62 5.68
N LEU A 277 0.08 -24.89 5.53
CA LEU A 277 1.12 -25.33 4.59
C LEU A 277 0.77 -24.93 3.15
N LYS A 278 -0.51 -25.03 2.78
CA LYS A 278 -0.99 -24.62 1.47
C LYS A 278 -0.78 -23.11 1.23
N LEU A 279 -0.91 -22.25 2.25
CA LEU A 279 -0.65 -20.81 2.09
C LEU A 279 0.77 -20.54 1.60
N TYR A 280 1.77 -21.28 2.08
CA TYR A 280 3.15 -21.19 1.60
C TYR A 280 3.34 -21.80 0.19
N SER A 281 2.65 -22.90 -0.12
CA SER A 281 2.65 -23.47 -1.48
C SER A 281 1.97 -22.56 -2.50
N ASP A 282 0.97 -21.79 -2.07
CA ASP A 282 0.25 -20.84 -2.92
C ASP A 282 1.21 -19.73 -3.37
N ILE A 283 2.12 -19.26 -2.52
CA ILE A 283 2.99 -18.11 -2.80
C ILE A 283 4.37 -18.46 -3.40
N ALA A 284 4.86 -19.70 -3.24
CA ALA A 284 6.18 -20.11 -3.71
C ALA A 284 6.25 -21.54 -4.26
N ASN A 285 7.33 -21.88 -4.98
CA ASN A 285 7.51 -23.19 -5.65
C ASN A 285 7.83 -24.34 -4.67
N ILE A 286 6.99 -24.49 -3.65
CA ILE A 286 7.04 -25.53 -2.64
C ILE A 286 5.83 -26.43 -2.82
N GLN A 287 6.03 -27.73 -2.74
CA GLN A 287 4.98 -28.72 -2.64
C GLN A 287 5.13 -29.50 -1.34
N PHE A 288 4.12 -29.42 -0.47
CA PHE A 288 4.08 -30.23 0.73
C PHE A 288 3.49 -31.61 0.46
N GLN A 289 4.16 -32.65 0.96
CA GLN A 289 3.72 -34.04 0.82
C GLN A 289 3.71 -34.74 2.17
N GLU A 290 2.55 -35.22 2.60
CA GLU A 290 2.44 -36.02 3.82
C GLU A 290 3.17 -37.36 3.69
N VAL A 291 3.90 -37.73 4.74
CA VAL A 291 4.50 -39.05 4.92
C VAL A 291 4.16 -39.60 6.30
N ASP A 292 4.23 -40.92 6.44
CA ASP A 292 4.06 -41.59 7.72
C ASP A 292 5.20 -41.20 8.69
N GLU A 293 4.92 -41.04 9.99
CA GLU A 293 5.95 -40.71 11.00
C GLU A 293 7.08 -41.75 11.06
N THR A 294 6.86 -42.97 10.57
CA THR A 294 7.88 -44.03 10.47
C THR A 294 8.78 -43.91 9.24
N ALA A 295 8.55 -42.93 8.35
CA ALA A 295 9.43 -42.61 7.24
C ALA A 295 10.84 -42.21 7.71
N ASN A 296 11.79 -42.22 6.77
CA ASN A 296 13.19 -41.84 7.03
C ASN A 296 13.85 -42.57 8.22
N GLY A 297 13.42 -43.81 8.51
CA GLY A 297 13.95 -44.59 9.63
C GLY A 297 13.34 -44.25 10.99
N GLY A 298 12.14 -43.65 11.00
CA GLY A 298 11.44 -43.19 12.21
C GLY A 298 11.70 -41.74 12.56
N GLU A 299 12.23 -40.95 11.61
CA GLU A 299 12.43 -39.50 11.74
C GLU A 299 11.28 -38.69 11.12
N GLY A 300 10.31 -39.36 10.48
CA GLY A 300 9.14 -38.71 9.88
C GLY A 300 9.45 -37.97 8.59
N GLY A 301 8.79 -36.83 8.41
CA GLY A 301 8.97 -35.92 7.28
C GLY A 301 10.15 -34.97 7.49
N THR A 302 10.34 -34.08 6.51
CA THR A 302 11.25 -32.93 6.65
C THR A 302 10.69 -31.93 7.65
N LEU A 303 9.36 -31.76 7.66
CA LEU A 303 8.65 -31.05 8.72
C LEU A 303 7.92 -32.04 9.60
N ASN A 304 8.01 -31.91 10.91
CA ASN A 304 7.26 -32.77 11.82
C ASN A 304 6.49 -31.93 12.82
N PHE A 305 5.18 -32.16 12.91
CA PHE A 305 4.30 -31.40 13.78
C PHE A 305 3.96 -32.20 15.03
N GLY A 306 4.12 -31.60 16.21
CA GLY A 306 3.73 -32.19 17.49
C GLY A 306 3.15 -31.17 18.48
N TYR A 307 2.41 -31.67 19.47
CA TYR A 307 2.05 -30.87 20.66
C TYR A 307 3.11 -31.02 21.75
N ALA A 308 3.41 -29.92 22.42
CA ALA A 308 4.20 -29.90 23.65
C ALA A 308 3.52 -29.02 24.71
N PHE A 309 3.89 -29.19 25.98
CA PHE A 309 3.68 -28.12 26.96
C PHE A 309 4.92 -27.24 26.92
N LEU A 310 4.81 -26.02 26.40
CA LEU A 310 5.92 -25.11 26.19
C LEU A 310 6.13 -24.20 27.42
N THR A 311 5.88 -24.75 28.61
CA THR A 311 6.16 -24.11 29.90
C THR A 311 7.64 -24.31 30.26
N ASP A 312 8.33 -23.23 30.65
CA ASP A 312 9.67 -23.35 31.23
C ASP A 312 9.63 -24.13 32.56
N GLN A 313 10.80 -24.50 33.11
CA GLN A 313 10.91 -25.24 34.38
C GLN A 313 10.31 -24.52 35.61
N MET A 314 9.87 -23.27 35.46
CA MET A 314 9.24 -22.44 36.49
C MET A 314 7.73 -22.21 36.26
N GLY A 315 7.18 -22.66 35.13
CA GLY A 315 5.77 -22.48 34.76
C GLY A 315 5.42 -21.08 34.27
N MET A 316 6.38 -20.35 33.67
CA MET A 316 6.27 -18.93 33.31
C MET A 316 6.70 -18.62 31.87
N SER A 317 6.33 -19.46 30.89
CA SER A 317 6.53 -19.15 29.46
C SER A 317 5.19 -19.06 28.75
N ASP A 318 4.96 -17.93 28.07
CA ASP A 318 3.84 -17.62 27.16
C ASP A 318 4.15 -18.05 25.71
N THR A 319 4.98 -19.08 25.51
CA THR A 319 5.40 -19.53 24.17
C THR A 319 4.29 -20.39 23.54
N ALA A 320 3.62 -19.86 22.50
CA ALA A 320 2.52 -20.55 21.83
C ALA A 320 2.99 -21.62 20.82
N GLY A 321 4.21 -21.48 20.30
CA GLY A 321 4.82 -22.39 19.33
C GLY A 321 6.35 -22.31 19.35
N LEU A 322 7.00 -23.31 18.76
CA LEU A 322 8.44 -23.36 18.55
C LEU A 322 8.77 -24.18 17.32
N ALA A 323 9.61 -23.64 16.44
CA ALA A 323 10.16 -24.35 15.29
C ALA A 323 11.68 -24.29 15.25
N TYR A 324 12.29 -25.37 14.75
CA TYR A 324 13.73 -25.44 14.53
C TYR A 324 14.07 -25.02 13.10
N THR A 325 14.60 -23.81 12.94
CA THR A 325 14.98 -23.24 11.63
C THR A 325 16.32 -23.78 11.10
N PRO A 326 16.53 -23.91 9.78
CA PRO A 326 17.84 -24.21 9.20
C PRO A 326 18.99 -23.27 9.63
N SER A 327 18.69 -22.01 9.99
CA SER A 327 19.69 -21.00 10.43
C SER A 327 20.12 -21.16 11.90
N SER A 328 19.33 -21.85 12.72
CA SER A 328 19.53 -22.00 14.17
C SER A 328 20.72 -22.89 14.57
N LEU A 329 21.45 -23.44 13.59
CA LEU A 329 22.70 -24.19 13.80
C LEU A 329 23.79 -23.37 14.51
N LEU A 330 23.68 -22.04 14.50
CA LEU A 330 24.61 -21.12 15.18
C LEU A 330 24.18 -20.76 16.61
N GLU A 331 22.90 -20.87 16.95
CA GLU A 331 22.35 -20.42 18.24
C GLU A 331 22.40 -21.49 19.34
N PHE A 332 22.34 -22.78 18.97
CA PHE A 332 22.35 -23.89 19.92
C PHE A 332 23.52 -24.87 19.72
N PRO A 333 24.79 -24.44 19.84
CA PRO A 333 25.97 -25.26 19.56
C PRO A 333 26.15 -26.49 20.48
N TYR A 334 25.31 -26.64 21.51
CA TYR A 334 25.36 -27.73 22.50
C TYR A 334 24.12 -28.62 22.50
N SER A 335 23.14 -28.41 21.61
CA SER A 335 21.97 -29.29 21.52
C SER A 335 22.33 -30.58 20.79
N PRO A 336 22.20 -31.77 21.43
CA PRO A 336 22.49 -33.04 20.77
C PRO A 336 21.49 -33.31 19.63
N ASN A 337 22.00 -33.84 18.51
CA ASN A 337 21.23 -34.16 17.30
C ASN A 337 20.44 -32.98 16.71
N PHE A 338 20.92 -31.75 16.89
CA PHE A 338 20.23 -30.55 16.42
C PHE A 338 19.93 -30.57 14.91
N ASP A 339 20.87 -31.12 14.13
CA ASP A 339 20.73 -31.36 12.70
C ASP A 339 19.50 -32.19 12.32
N LYS A 340 19.01 -33.04 13.24
CA LYS A 340 17.81 -33.85 13.07
C LYS A 340 16.52 -33.18 13.53
N LYS A 341 16.63 -32.12 14.33
CA LYS A 341 15.46 -31.37 14.83
C LYS A 341 15.01 -30.30 13.84
N ILE A 342 15.87 -29.88 12.91
CA ILE A 342 15.53 -28.87 11.88
C ILE A 342 14.25 -29.29 11.15
N GLY A 343 13.26 -28.39 11.13
CA GLY A 343 11.93 -28.62 10.57
C GLY A 343 10.89 -29.19 11.54
N ASP A 344 11.28 -29.57 12.77
CA ASP A 344 10.33 -29.93 13.80
C ASP A 344 9.61 -28.68 14.34
N ILE A 345 8.29 -28.79 14.46
CA ILE A 345 7.37 -27.72 14.87
C ILE A 345 6.54 -28.24 16.04
N TRP A 346 6.67 -27.55 17.17
CA TRP A 346 5.96 -27.82 18.41
C TRP A 346 4.95 -26.73 18.68
N ILE A 347 3.69 -27.11 18.86
CA ILE A 347 2.62 -26.17 19.24
C ILE A 347 2.28 -26.39 20.72
N ASP A 348 2.02 -25.31 21.46
CA ASP A 348 1.58 -25.44 22.86
C ASP A 348 0.23 -26.15 22.94
N ARG A 349 0.10 -27.08 23.87
CA ARG A 349 -1.11 -27.88 24.05
C ARG A 349 -2.34 -27.08 24.50
N ASN A 350 -2.14 -25.90 25.07
CA ASN A 350 -3.23 -25.01 25.46
C ASN A 350 -3.81 -24.26 24.26
N GLU A 351 -3.11 -24.24 23.12
CA GLU A 351 -3.66 -23.74 21.87
C GLU A 351 -4.73 -24.69 21.35
N THR A 352 -5.95 -24.17 21.21
CA THR A 352 -7.13 -24.99 20.89
C THR A 352 -7.96 -24.46 19.72
N ASN A 353 -7.66 -23.26 19.23
CA ASN A 353 -8.42 -22.62 18.17
C ASN A 353 -7.52 -22.31 16.98
N PHE A 354 -7.66 -23.11 15.92
CA PHE A 354 -6.83 -23.04 14.72
C PHE A 354 -7.62 -22.56 13.50
N LYS A 355 -8.72 -21.86 13.70
CA LYS A 355 -9.49 -21.29 12.58
C LYS A 355 -8.75 -20.06 12.01
N PRO A 356 -8.80 -19.79 10.70
CA PRO A 356 -8.20 -18.59 10.14
C PRO A 356 -8.59 -17.30 10.89
N GLY A 357 -7.58 -16.52 11.28
CA GLY A 357 -7.76 -15.25 11.99
C GLY A 357 -7.80 -15.37 13.52
N THR A 358 -7.42 -16.53 14.05
CA THR A 358 -7.22 -16.76 15.49
C THR A 358 -5.73 -16.84 15.81
N ASP A 359 -5.39 -16.63 17.08
CA ASP A 359 -4.05 -16.81 17.65
C ASP A 359 -3.43 -18.15 17.26
N GLY A 360 -4.12 -19.27 17.49
CA GLY A 360 -3.56 -20.59 17.18
C GLY A 360 -3.27 -20.81 15.70
N PHE A 361 -4.09 -20.24 14.78
CA PHE A 361 -3.79 -20.33 13.35
C PHE A 361 -2.61 -19.45 12.95
N PHE A 362 -2.54 -18.23 13.50
CA PHE A 362 -1.41 -17.34 13.34
C PHE A 362 -0.10 -18.03 13.78
N THR A 363 -0.10 -18.67 14.95
CA THR A 363 1.05 -19.45 15.45
C THR A 363 1.46 -20.55 14.47
N ILE A 364 0.53 -21.32 13.91
CA ILE A 364 0.89 -22.35 12.92
C ILE A 364 1.59 -21.74 11.70
N ILE A 365 1.07 -20.66 11.12
CA ILE A 365 1.68 -20.05 9.93
C ILE A 365 3.08 -19.51 10.29
N HIS A 366 3.21 -18.88 11.45
CA HIS A 366 4.47 -18.35 11.98
C HIS A 366 5.54 -19.45 12.14
N GLU A 367 5.22 -20.55 12.83
CA GLU A 367 6.17 -21.65 13.04
C GLU A 367 6.56 -22.38 11.73
N ILE A 368 5.64 -22.46 10.77
CA ILE A 368 5.99 -22.96 9.42
C ILE A 368 6.98 -21.99 8.75
N GLY A 369 6.83 -20.68 8.94
CA GLY A 369 7.75 -19.66 8.43
C GLY A 369 9.17 -19.90 8.94
N HIS A 370 9.33 -20.11 10.25
CA HIS A 370 10.61 -20.52 10.84
C HIS A 370 11.16 -21.82 10.26
N ALA A 371 10.33 -22.86 10.15
CA ALA A 371 10.78 -24.13 9.59
C ALA A 371 11.21 -24.02 8.10
N LEU A 372 10.71 -23.00 7.39
CA LEU A 372 11.11 -22.62 6.04
C LEU A 372 12.26 -21.59 6.01
N GLY A 373 12.81 -21.21 7.17
CA GLY A 373 14.00 -20.35 7.27
C GLY A 373 13.73 -18.86 7.39
N LEU A 374 12.50 -18.44 7.75
CA LEU A 374 12.25 -17.07 8.18
C LEU A 374 12.70 -16.88 9.64
N GLU A 375 13.16 -15.68 9.98
CA GLU A 375 13.55 -15.29 11.33
C GLU A 375 12.65 -14.15 11.83
N HIS A 376 12.68 -13.89 13.13
CA HIS A 376 11.96 -12.73 13.64
C HIS A 376 12.63 -11.45 13.14
N PRO A 377 11.85 -10.41 12.77
CA PRO A 377 12.36 -9.13 12.27
C PRO A 377 13.25 -8.37 13.27
N HIS A 378 13.18 -8.70 14.56
CA HIS A 378 13.89 -8.02 15.66
C HIS A 378 15.10 -8.80 16.21
N GLU A 379 15.37 -10.01 15.74
CA GLU A 379 16.51 -10.81 16.20
C GLU A 379 17.84 -10.22 15.69
N THR A 380 18.85 -10.19 16.56
CA THR A 380 20.03 -9.28 16.47
C THR A 380 21.33 -9.94 16.01
N SER A 381 21.27 -11.17 15.49
CA SER A 381 22.46 -11.98 15.24
C SER A 381 23.41 -11.37 14.20
N ASP A 382 22.87 -10.72 13.15
CA ASP A 382 23.66 -10.24 12.00
C ASP A 382 23.50 -8.75 11.64
N GLY A 383 22.73 -7.97 12.42
CA GLY A 383 22.68 -6.50 12.31
C GLY A 383 21.79 -5.90 11.22
N ASP A 384 21.08 -6.72 10.43
CA ASP A 384 20.08 -6.29 9.44
C ASP A 384 18.66 -6.53 9.98
N GLN A 385 18.14 -5.60 10.79
CA GLN A 385 16.75 -5.65 11.26
C GLN A 385 15.80 -5.11 10.20
N ILE A 386 14.59 -5.69 10.11
CA ILE A 386 13.48 -5.02 9.40
C ILE A 386 13.16 -3.74 10.17
N VAL A 387 13.12 -2.61 9.45
CA VAL A 387 12.88 -1.26 9.99
C VAL A 387 11.69 -1.25 10.94
N GLY A 388 11.87 -0.71 12.16
CA GLY A 388 11.03 -0.97 13.34
C GLY A 388 9.53 -0.66 13.22
N PHE A 389 9.08 0.02 12.17
CA PHE A 389 7.64 0.21 11.89
C PHE A 389 7.00 -0.99 11.19
N LYS A 390 7.75 -1.70 10.32
CA LYS A 390 7.28 -2.90 9.61
C LYS A 390 7.40 -4.16 10.46
N ASP A 391 8.04 -4.10 11.63
CA ASP A 391 7.98 -5.14 12.64
C ASP A 391 6.62 -5.13 13.32
N ASN A 392 5.57 -5.55 12.59
CA ASN A 392 4.24 -5.83 13.13
C ASN A 392 3.43 -6.78 12.22
N TYR A 393 2.34 -7.33 12.76
CA TYR A 393 1.48 -8.32 12.08
C TYR A 393 0.91 -7.89 10.73
N GLU A 394 0.87 -6.61 10.41
CA GLU A 394 0.40 -6.08 9.12
C GLU A 394 1.36 -6.38 7.98
N TYR A 395 2.66 -6.48 8.26
CA TYR A 395 3.69 -6.61 7.24
C TYR A 395 4.37 -7.97 7.26
N THR A 396 4.50 -8.58 8.44
CA THR A 396 5.08 -9.91 8.61
C THR A 396 4.41 -10.64 9.76
N ILE A 397 4.04 -11.91 9.53
CA ILE A 397 3.59 -12.79 10.61
C ILE A 397 4.72 -13.15 11.57
N MET A 398 5.98 -12.94 11.18
CA MET A 398 7.15 -13.23 12.00
C MET A 398 7.36 -12.18 13.10
N SER A 399 6.60 -11.09 13.11
CA SER A 399 6.66 -10.10 14.18
C SER A 399 6.00 -10.60 15.47
N TYR A 400 6.39 -10.03 16.61
CA TYR A 400 5.66 -10.14 17.89
C TYR A 400 4.74 -8.95 18.17
N ASN A 401 4.79 -7.91 17.36
CA ASN A 401 4.02 -6.70 17.59
C ASN A 401 2.68 -6.75 16.84
N GLU A 402 1.58 -6.45 17.56
CA GLU A 402 0.29 -6.29 16.91
C GLU A 402 0.25 -5.07 15.98
N SER A 403 -0.57 -5.13 14.93
CA SER A 403 -0.82 -3.96 14.07
C SER A 403 -1.43 -2.83 14.91
N LYS A 404 -0.82 -1.64 14.84
CA LYS A 404 -1.34 -0.43 15.47
C LYS A 404 -2.64 0.05 14.78
N LEU A 405 -2.80 -0.23 13.49
CA LEU A 405 -3.99 0.10 12.72
C LEU A 405 -5.16 -0.84 13.03
N ASN A 406 -4.86 -2.13 13.24
CA ASN A 406 -5.86 -3.16 13.52
C ASN A 406 -5.51 -3.93 14.79
N PRO A 407 -5.58 -3.29 15.98
CA PRO A 407 -5.19 -3.93 17.23
C PRO A 407 -6.04 -5.17 17.50
N GLY A 408 -5.40 -6.26 17.93
CA GLY A 408 -6.03 -7.55 18.19
C GLY A 408 -6.58 -8.32 16.99
N VAL A 409 -6.16 -7.98 15.77
CA VAL A 409 -6.53 -8.74 14.57
C VAL A 409 -5.35 -9.61 14.18
N PHE A 410 -5.56 -10.92 14.10
CA PHE A 410 -4.55 -11.86 13.66
C PHE A 410 -4.62 -12.08 12.15
N PRO A 411 -3.47 -12.07 11.45
CA PRO A 411 -3.37 -12.48 10.05
C PRO A 411 -3.99 -13.84 9.76
N ARG A 412 -4.58 -13.96 8.58
CA ARG A 412 -5.09 -15.24 8.03
C ARG A 412 -4.14 -15.86 7.00
N THR A 413 -3.11 -15.12 6.61
CA THR A 413 -2.14 -15.50 5.58
C THR A 413 -0.75 -15.04 6.00
N PRO A 414 0.32 -15.54 5.38
CA PRO A 414 1.56 -14.78 5.26
C PRO A 414 1.26 -13.35 4.76
N GLN A 415 1.91 -12.35 5.33
CA GLN A 415 1.78 -10.95 4.92
C GLN A 415 2.83 -10.58 3.86
N ILE A 416 2.78 -9.36 3.34
CA ILE A 416 3.55 -8.96 2.15
C ILE A 416 5.07 -9.19 2.27
N LEU A 417 5.68 -9.00 3.44
CA LEU A 417 7.12 -9.28 3.63
C LEU A 417 7.41 -10.77 3.69
N ASP A 418 6.50 -11.56 4.29
CA ASP A 418 6.64 -13.02 4.32
C ASP A 418 6.56 -13.60 2.90
N VAL A 419 5.63 -13.07 2.08
CA VAL A 419 5.50 -13.43 0.67
C VAL A 419 6.81 -13.19 -0.07
N ALA A 420 7.38 -11.99 0.04
CA ALA A 420 8.63 -11.66 -0.62
C ALA A 420 9.81 -12.53 -0.13
N ALA A 421 9.94 -12.73 1.18
CA ALA A 421 11.03 -13.52 1.76
C ALA A 421 10.97 -14.99 1.33
N ILE A 422 9.79 -15.60 1.35
CA ILE A 422 9.60 -16.98 0.92
C ILE A 422 9.82 -17.13 -0.59
N GLN A 423 9.36 -16.17 -1.40
CA GLN A 423 9.61 -16.17 -2.84
C GLN A 423 11.08 -15.98 -3.17
N TYR A 424 11.84 -15.24 -2.36
CA TYR A 424 13.28 -15.13 -2.52
C TYR A 424 13.98 -16.48 -2.27
N LEU A 425 13.59 -17.20 -1.22
CA LEU A 425 14.19 -18.49 -0.86
C LEU A 425 13.83 -19.62 -1.83
N TYR A 426 12.57 -19.67 -2.27
CA TYR A 426 12.01 -20.84 -2.96
C TYR A 426 11.49 -20.55 -4.37
N GLY A 427 11.54 -19.30 -4.82
CA GLY A 427 11.00 -18.85 -6.10
C GLY A 427 9.48 -18.69 -6.10
N VAL A 428 8.99 -17.81 -6.96
CA VAL A 428 7.56 -17.47 -7.12
C VAL A 428 6.76 -18.64 -7.73
N ASN A 429 5.61 -18.98 -7.14
CA ASN A 429 4.64 -19.86 -7.78
C ASN A 429 3.69 -19.04 -8.67
N ASN A 430 3.76 -19.28 -9.99
CA ASN A 430 2.97 -18.58 -11.02
C ASN A 430 1.71 -19.32 -11.46
N ASN A 431 1.22 -20.29 -10.68
CA ASN A 431 0.04 -21.09 -11.05
C ASN A 431 -1.10 -21.01 -10.03
N THR A 432 -0.93 -20.23 -8.96
CA THR A 432 -1.93 -20.10 -7.91
C THR A 432 -3.04 -19.19 -8.37
N ARG A 433 -4.27 -19.68 -8.36
CA ARG A 433 -5.45 -18.88 -8.70
C ARG A 433 -5.36 -18.27 -10.10
N SER A 434 -4.80 -19.01 -11.07
CA SER A 434 -4.53 -18.52 -12.43
C SER A 434 -5.78 -18.36 -13.33
N GLY A 435 -6.97 -18.17 -12.78
CA GLY A 435 -8.20 -17.96 -13.53
C GLY A 435 -9.13 -17.03 -12.76
N ASP A 436 -10.24 -16.62 -13.37
CA ASP A 436 -11.12 -15.58 -12.83
C ASP A 436 -11.62 -15.89 -11.40
N ASP A 437 -11.06 -15.20 -10.42
CA ASP A 437 -11.30 -15.39 -8.99
C ASP A 437 -12.07 -14.21 -8.37
N ILE A 438 -12.90 -14.50 -7.35
CA ILE A 438 -13.69 -13.48 -6.63
C ILE A 438 -13.36 -13.55 -5.13
N TYR A 439 -12.76 -12.48 -4.63
CA TYR A 439 -12.43 -12.28 -3.22
C TYR A 439 -13.57 -11.50 -2.54
N SER A 440 -14.19 -12.08 -1.49
CA SER A 440 -15.31 -11.45 -0.79
C SER A 440 -15.33 -11.80 0.70
N TRP A 441 -15.86 -10.88 1.50
CA TRP A 441 -15.91 -10.97 2.96
C TRP A 441 -17.33 -10.70 3.46
N GLU A 442 -17.70 -11.28 4.60
CA GLU A 442 -18.98 -11.01 5.26
C GLU A 442 -19.07 -9.57 5.76
N ASP A 443 -20.29 -9.07 5.94
CA ASP A 443 -20.53 -7.71 6.43
C ASP A 443 -19.83 -7.49 7.78
N ASN A 444 -19.06 -6.40 7.89
CA ASN A 444 -18.28 -6.04 9.09
C ASN A 444 -17.29 -7.12 9.54
N GLU A 445 -16.85 -7.98 8.62
CA GLU A 445 -15.88 -9.02 8.94
C GLU A 445 -14.55 -8.42 9.39
N ASN A 446 -14.03 -8.91 10.51
CA ASN A 446 -12.73 -8.52 11.05
C ASN A 446 -11.66 -9.50 10.57
N PHE A 447 -10.73 -9.04 9.74
CA PHE A 447 -9.69 -9.87 9.14
C PHE A 447 -8.44 -9.07 8.82
N MET A 448 -7.34 -9.78 8.60
CA MET A 448 -6.09 -9.24 8.05
C MET A 448 -5.51 -10.28 7.09
N GLN A 449 -5.18 -9.88 5.87
CA GLN A 449 -4.81 -10.80 4.80
C GLN A 449 -4.03 -10.12 3.67
N THR A 450 -3.12 -10.88 3.06
CA THR A 450 -2.51 -10.58 1.76
C THR A 450 -3.09 -11.53 0.69
N ILE A 451 -3.44 -10.98 -0.47
CA ILE A 451 -3.87 -11.77 -1.64
C ILE A 451 -2.64 -12.20 -2.44
N TRP A 452 -2.65 -13.45 -2.91
CA TRP A 452 -1.72 -13.89 -3.94
C TRP A 452 -2.51 -14.49 -5.09
N ASP A 453 -2.38 -13.87 -6.25
CA ASP A 453 -3.00 -14.26 -7.50
C ASP A 453 -1.96 -14.20 -8.62
N THR A 454 -2.07 -15.09 -9.61
CA THR A 454 -1.08 -15.21 -10.69
C THR A 454 -1.66 -14.95 -12.07
N GLY A 455 -2.95 -14.60 -12.14
CA GLY A 455 -3.59 -14.08 -13.33
C GLY A 455 -4.98 -14.63 -13.50
N GLY A 456 -5.75 -14.01 -14.38
CA GLY A 456 -7.18 -14.24 -14.43
C GLY A 456 -7.84 -12.94 -14.81
N ASN A 457 -9.11 -12.81 -14.46
CA ASN A 457 -9.82 -11.55 -14.47
C ASN A 457 -10.56 -11.45 -13.15
N ASP A 458 -9.89 -10.88 -12.17
CA ASP A 458 -10.14 -11.11 -10.76
C ASP A 458 -10.89 -9.96 -10.14
N THR A 459 -11.69 -10.24 -9.11
CA THR A 459 -12.59 -9.25 -8.50
C THR A 459 -12.40 -9.19 -6.99
N ILE A 460 -12.11 -8.00 -6.46
CA ILE A 460 -12.33 -7.68 -5.05
C ILE A 460 -13.77 -7.19 -4.88
N SER A 461 -14.57 -7.93 -4.11
CA SER A 461 -16.00 -7.70 -3.95
C SER A 461 -16.38 -7.41 -2.50
N ALA A 462 -16.59 -6.13 -2.20
CA ALA A 462 -17.18 -5.62 -0.96
C ALA A 462 -18.72 -5.56 -0.98
N ALA A 463 -19.39 -6.17 -1.96
CA ALA A 463 -20.86 -6.14 -2.13
C ALA A 463 -21.71 -6.59 -0.93
N LYS A 464 -21.11 -7.21 0.11
CA LYS A 464 -21.79 -7.56 1.36
C LYS A 464 -21.66 -6.49 2.44
N GLN A 465 -20.77 -5.51 2.28
CA GLN A 465 -20.51 -4.49 3.28
C GLN A 465 -21.64 -3.47 3.34
N SER A 466 -22.02 -3.12 4.56
CA SER A 466 -23.01 -2.08 4.85
C SER A 466 -22.40 -0.71 5.19
N ASN A 467 -21.09 -0.68 5.47
CA ASN A 467 -20.32 0.54 5.71
C ASN A 467 -19.44 0.86 4.50
N GLU A 468 -18.96 2.11 4.44
CA GLU A 468 -17.99 2.57 3.45
C GLU A 468 -16.76 1.66 3.39
N VAL A 469 -16.26 1.42 2.18
CA VAL A 469 -14.97 0.78 1.92
C VAL A 469 -14.05 1.68 1.11
N THR A 470 -12.75 1.45 1.26
CA THR A 470 -11.73 1.99 0.35
C THR A 470 -11.03 0.82 -0.31
N ILE A 471 -11.02 0.77 -1.63
CA ILE A 471 -10.30 -0.25 -2.39
C ILE A 471 -9.44 0.48 -3.41
N ASP A 472 -8.13 0.32 -3.32
CA ASP A 472 -7.16 0.94 -4.20
C ASP A 472 -6.27 -0.13 -4.83
N LEU A 473 -6.55 -0.46 -6.08
CA LEU A 473 -5.78 -1.46 -6.83
C LEU A 473 -4.44 -0.92 -7.32
N ALA A 474 -4.29 0.41 -7.49
CA ALA A 474 -3.03 1.01 -7.88
C ALA A 474 -2.04 1.02 -6.71
N ALA A 475 -2.52 1.40 -5.52
CA ALA A 475 -1.73 1.35 -4.29
C ALA A 475 -1.60 -0.07 -3.75
N GLY A 476 -2.51 -0.98 -4.11
CA GLY A 476 -2.44 -2.40 -3.74
C GLY A 476 -3.07 -2.73 -2.39
N TYR A 477 -4.13 -2.04 -1.96
CA TYR A 477 -4.74 -2.30 -0.66
C TYR A 477 -6.24 -2.11 -0.61
N ALA A 478 -6.85 -2.61 0.47
CA ALA A 478 -8.22 -2.23 0.82
C ALA A 478 -8.46 -2.11 2.33
N ASN A 479 -9.44 -1.27 2.64
CA ASN A 479 -10.08 -1.04 3.92
C ASN A 479 -11.48 -1.66 3.87
N ILE A 480 -11.65 -2.88 4.40
CA ILE A 480 -12.91 -3.62 4.31
C ILE A 480 -13.34 -4.11 5.69
N GLY A 481 -14.58 -3.83 6.07
CA GLY A 481 -15.15 -4.26 7.33
C GLY A 481 -14.76 -3.36 8.51
N LEU A 482 -14.93 -3.88 9.73
CA LEU A 482 -14.70 -3.14 10.98
C LEU A 482 -13.71 -3.87 11.88
N ASN A 483 -12.93 -3.08 12.63
CA ASN A 483 -12.16 -3.63 13.73
C ASN A 483 -13.08 -3.92 14.93
N ASN A 484 -13.16 -5.18 15.34
CA ASN A 484 -14.09 -5.62 16.40
C ASN A 484 -13.78 -5.05 17.80
N LYS A 485 -12.55 -4.58 18.07
CA LYS A 485 -12.17 -3.98 19.36
C LYS A 485 -12.53 -2.50 19.41
N THR A 486 -12.25 -1.77 18.33
CA THR A 486 -12.41 -0.31 18.27
C THR A 486 -13.77 0.12 17.69
N TYR A 487 -14.45 -0.79 16.98
CA TYR A 487 -15.67 -0.54 16.20
C TYR A 487 -15.50 0.57 15.15
N LYS A 488 -14.28 0.76 14.67
CA LYS A 488 -13.93 1.70 13.59
C LYS A 488 -13.70 0.94 12.28
N PRO A 489 -13.77 1.63 11.12
CA PRO A 489 -13.35 1.06 9.84
C PRO A 489 -11.97 0.43 9.97
N ALA A 490 -11.83 -0.78 9.42
CA ALA A 490 -10.52 -1.43 9.29
C ALA A 490 -9.62 -0.60 8.36
N ARG A 491 -8.31 -0.70 8.54
CA ARG A 491 -7.33 0.05 7.74
C ARG A 491 -6.24 -0.85 7.22
N SER A 492 -5.93 -0.80 5.92
CA SER A 492 -4.89 -1.62 5.28
C SER A 492 -4.99 -3.11 5.62
N ASN A 493 -6.22 -3.59 5.87
CA ASN A 493 -6.43 -4.94 6.37
C ASN A 493 -6.48 -5.98 5.24
N LEU A 494 -6.57 -5.52 4.00
CA LEU A 494 -6.30 -6.31 2.81
C LEU A 494 -5.09 -5.73 2.07
N GLN A 495 -4.15 -6.59 1.72
CA GLN A 495 -2.93 -6.25 1.00
C GLN A 495 -2.84 -7.00 -0.34
N ILE A 496 -2.35 -6.34 -1.39
CA ILE A 496 -2.19 -6.86 -2.75
C ILE A 496 -0.72 -6.61 -3.19
N PRO A 497 0.16 -7.63 -3.21
CA PRO A 497 1.54 -7.47 -3.64
C PRO A 497 1.64 -6.86 -5.05
N VAL A 498 2.70 -6.09 -5.32
CA VAL A 498 2.88 -5.33 -6.57
C VAL A 498 2.83 -6.15 -7.86
N ASN A 499 3.16 -7.43 -7.78
CA ASN A 499 3.16 -8.37 -8.88
C ASN A 499 1.84 -9.15 -9.02
N VAL A 500 0.86 -8.85 -8.18
CA VAL A 500 -0.51 -9.35 -8.28
C VAL A 500 -1.35 -8.27 -8.97
N ILE A 501 -2.03 -8.66 -10.04
CA ILE A 501 -2.95 -7.78 -10.76
C ILE A 501 -4.36 -8.23 -10.41
N ILE A 502 -5.20 -7.26 -10.06
CA ILE A 502 -6.64 -7.43 -9.90
C ILE A 502 -7.30 -6.48 -10.88
N GLU A 503 -8.31 -6.94 -11.61
CA GLU A 503 -8.94 -6.18 -12.68
C GLU A 503 -10.20 -5.46 -12.22
N ASN A 504 -10.93 -5.99 -11.24
CA ASN A 504 -12.29 -5.55 -10.96
C ASN A 504 -12.53 -5.25 -9.48
N ILE A 505 -13.39 -4.25 -9.23
CA ILE A 505 -13.83 -3.84 -7.89
C ILE A 505 -15.36 -3.80 -7.85
N LYS A 506 -15.93 -4.31 -6.76
CA LYS A 506 -17.33 -4.07 -6.39
C LYS A 506 -17.39 -3.46 -5.00
N GLY A 507 -17.93 -2.25 -4.87
CA GLY A 507 -18.27 -1.58 -3.61
C GLY A 507 -19.37 -2.30 -2.84
N GLY A 508 -19.70 -1.76 -1.68
CA GLY A 508 -20.74 -2.20 -0.75
C GLY A 508 -22.05 -1.43 -0.90
N GLN A 509 -22.61 -0.98 0.22
CA GLN A 509 -23.86 -0.21 0.31
C GLN A 509 -23.62 1.16 0.99
N GLY A 510 -22.36 1.49 1.29
CA GLY A 510 -21.93 2.74 1.90
C GLY A 510 -21.36 3.69 0.85
N ASP A 511 -20.96 4.88 1.26
CA ASP A 511 -20.31 5.84 0.37
C ASP A 511 -18.85 5.40 0.13
N ASP A 512 -18.58 4.68 -0.95
CA ASP A 512 -17.31 3.97 -1.14
C ASP A 512 -16.28 4.79 -1.94
N THR A 513 -15.00 4.44 -1.78
CA THR A 513 -13.90 4.94 -2.61
C THR A 513 -13.22 3.80 -3.34
N LEU A 514 -13.38 3.76 -4.67
CA LEU A 514 -12.92 2.67 -5.54
C LEU A 514 -11.91 3.20 -6.57
N ILE A 515 -10.66 2.75 -6.50
CA ILE A 515 -9.56 3.21 -7.35
C ILE A 515 -9.00 2.00 -8.11
N GLY A 516 -9.07 2.07 -9.44
CA GLY A 516 -8.48 1.11 -10.38
C GLY A 516 -6.96 1.20 -10.44
N ASN A 517 -6.35 0.49 -11.38
CA ASN A 517 -4.91 0.50 -11.65
C ASN A 517 -4.66 0.92 -13.11
N ASN A 518 -3.50 0.59 -13.67
CA ASN A 518 -3.10 1.05 -15.01
C ASN A 518 -3.58 0.12 -16.15
N ILE A 519 -4.47 -0.82 -15.86
CA ILE A 519 -5.05 -1.74 -16.86
C ILE A 519 -6.57 -1.56 -16.92
N ASP A 520 -7.21 -2.10 -17.96
CA ASP A 520 -8.67 -2.06 -18.11
C ASP A 520 -9.37 -2.62 -16.84
N ASN A 521 -10.10 -1.76 -16.13
CA ASN A 521 -10.81 -2.13 -14.91
C ASN A 521 -12.33 -2.12 -15.08
N ARG A 522 -13.01 -2.88 -14.20
CA ARG A 522 -14.46 -2.76 -13.98
C ARG A 522 -14.72 -2.33 -12.54
N LEU A 523 -15.26 -1.13 -12.37
CA LEU A 523 -15.62 -0.57 -11.06
C LEU A 523 -17.15 -0.51 -10.94
N GLU A 524 -17.70 -1.15 -9.91
CA GLU A 524 -19.14 -1.10 -9.58
C GLU A 524 -19.31 -0.57 -8.16
N GLY A 525 -19.84 0.66 -7.98
CA GLY A 525 -20.10 1.27 -6.66
C GLY A 525 -21.21 0.57 -5.87
N ASN A 526 -22.23 0.10 -6.59
CA ASN A 526 -23.47 -0.52 -6.09
C ASN A 526 -24.43 0.48 -5.46
N GLY A 527 -24.26 0.89 -4.21
CA GLY A 527 -25.17 1.86 -3.62
C GLY A 527 -24.50 2.66 -2.52
N GLY A 528 -24.93 3.90 -2.33
CA GLY A 528 -24.15 4.90 -1.61
C GLY A 528 -23.74 6.00 -2.58
N ASN A 529 -23.13 7.08 -2.09
CA ASN A 529 -22.58 8.13 -2.95
C ASN A 529 -21.09 7.84 -3.17
N ASP A 530 -20.79 7.16 -4.26
CA ASP A 530 -19.48 6.55 -4.47
C ASP A 530 -18.51 7.48 -5.19
N THR A 531 -17.22 7.31 -4.89
CA THR A 531 -16.10 7.95 -5.59
C THR A 531 -15.32 6.90 -6.35
N LEU A 532 -15.28 7.01 -7.68
CA LEU A 532 -14.69 6.01 -8.57
C LEU A 532 -13.60 6.63 -9.45
N GLU A 533 -12.42 6.03 -9.49
CA GLU A 533 -11.30 6.45 -10.32
C GLU A 533 -10.77 5.26 -11.12
N GLY A 534 -10.85 5.33 -12.45
CA GLY A 534 -10.36 4.26 -13.33
C GLY A 534 -8.83 4.18 -13.41
N ASN A 535 -8.15 5.32 -13.25
CA ASN A 535 -6.73 5.51 -13.57
C ASN A 535 -6.43 5.30 -15.08
N GLY A 536 -5.60 4.32 -15.42
CA GLY A 536 -5.16 4.09 -16.79
C GLY A 536 -5.82 2.85 -17.36
N GLY A 537 -6.15 2.85 -18.65
CA GLY A 537 -6.80 1.70 -19.29
C GLY A 537 -8.05 2.13 -20.06
N ASN A 538 -8.90 1.18 -20.41
CA ASN A 538 -10.25 1.42 -20.91
C ASN A 538 -11.26 0.89 -19.92
N ASP A 539 -11.76 1.77 -19.05
CA ASP A 539 -12.48 1.32 -17.88
C ASP A 539 -13.99 1.23 -18.11
N PHE A 540 -14.63 0.36 -17.35
CA PHE A 540 -16.08 0.35 -17.18
C PHE A 540 -16.41 0.78 -15.75
N ILE A 541 -17.02 1.94 -15.60
CA ILE A 541 -17.34 2.55 -14.31
C ILE A 541 -18.86 2.64 -14.17
N ASP A 542 -19.40 1.99 -13.14
CA ASP A 542 -20.82 1.99 -12.78
C ASP A 542 -20.97 2.52 -11.36
N GLY A 543 -21.52 3.72 -11.19
CA GLY A 543 -21.74 4.30 -9.85
C GLY A 543 -22.79 3.49 -9.08
N GLY A 544 -23.97 3.32 -9.67
CA GLY A 544 -25.03 2.48 -9.11
C GLY A 544 -26.17 3.33 -8.56
N GLU A 545 -26.60 3.05 -7.33
CA GLU A 545 -27.63 3.80 -6.62
C GLU A 545 -27.02 4.91 -5.76
N GLY A 546 -27.08 6.18 -6.19
CA GLY A 546 -26.55 7.27 -5.38
C GLY A 546 -26.40 8.57 -6.13
N GLU A 547 -25.65 9.50 -5.54
CA GLU A 547 -25.01 10.60 -6.26
C GLU A 547 -23.52 10.31 -6.41
N ASP A 548 -23.13 9.71 -7.54
CA ASP A 548 -21.80 9.14 -7.73
C ASP A 548 -20.86 10.11 -8.47
N THR A 549 -19.57 9.98 -8.19
CA THR A 549 -18.51 10.83 -8.75
C THR A 549 -17.42 10.00 -9.40
N ALA A 550 -17.22 10.19 -10.71
CA ALA A 550 -16.06 9.69 -11.41
C ALA A 550 -14.91 10.71 -11.41
N ILE A 551 -13.71 10.29 -11.04
CA ILE A 551 -12.49 11.11 -10.98
C ILE A 551 -11.63 10.88 -12.23
N PHE A 552 -11.05 11.98 -12.73
CA PHE A 552 -10.11 12.00 -13.84
C PHE A 552 -8.89 12.86 -13.46
N SER A 553 -7.70 12.33 -13.74
CA SER A 553 -6.41 12.91 -13.33
C SER A 553 -5.98 14.17 -14.09
N ASP A 554 -6.58 14.44 -15.26
CA ASP A 554 -6.23 15.59 -16.11
C ASP A 554 -7.40 16.58 -16.25
N ALA A 555 -7.14 17.75 -16.84
CA ALA A 555 -8.12 18.79 -17.05
C ALA A 555 -9.11 18.45 -18.18
N PRO A 556 -10.37 18.92 -18.12
CA PRO A 556 -11.43 18.54 -19.05
C PRO A 556 -11.11 18.79 -20.53
N GLN A 557 -10.25 19.74 -20.87
CA GLN A 557 -9.83 20.01 -22.26
C GLN A 557 -9.01 18.88 -22.90
N ASN A 558 -8.44 17.99 -22.07
CA ASN A 558 -7.68 16.82 -22.51
C ASN A 558 -8.58 15.61 -22.73
N TYR A 559 -9.85 15.69 -22.32
CA TYR A 559 -10.86 14.68 -22.55
C TYR A 559 -11.89 15.13 -23.59
N ASP A 560 -12.15 14.25 -24.54
CA ASP A 560 -13.37 14.27 -25.34
C ASP A 560 -14.44 13.41 -24.66
N TYR A 561 -15.72 13.65 -24.95
CA TYR A 561 -16.81 12.83 -24.43
C TYR A 561 -17.91 12.59 -25.46
N GLU A 562 -18.50 11.41 -25.38
CA GLU A 562 -19.66 11.00 -26.15
C GLU A 562 -20.79 10.57 -25.20
N VAL A 563 -21.82 11.39 -25.08
CA VAL A 563 -23.09 10.96 -24.46
C VAL A 563 -23.76 9.92 -25.38
N ILE A 564 -23.83 8.66 -24.93
CA ILE A 564 -24.43 7.55 -25.66
C ILE A 564 -25.94 7.56 -25.43
N ASP A 565 -26.38 7.65 -24.16
CA ASP A 565 -27.76 7.90 -23.77
C ASP A 565 -27.83 8.70 -22.45
N ASN A 566 -29.00 8.78 -21.81
CA ASN A 566 -29.19 9.60 -20.60
C ASN A 566 -28.42 9.10 -19.37
N ASN A 567 -28.03 7.82 -19.32
CA ASN A 567 -27.34 7.21 -18.19
C ASN A 567 -25.95 6.66 -18.57
N GLN A 568 -25.51 6.83 -19.82
CA GLN A 568 -24.22 6.34 -20.29
C GLN A 568 -23.43 7.43 -21.03
N ILE A 569 -22.20 7.64 -20.57
CA ILE A 569 -21.21 8.51 -21.20
C ILE A 569 -19.97 7.71 -21.51
N LYS A 570 -19.42 7.93 -22.69
CA LYS A 570 -18.07 7.51 -23.03
C LYS A 570 -17.12 8.70 -22.86
N ILE A 571 -16.08 8.56 -22.05
CA ILE A 571 -14.99 9.53 -21.91
C ILE A 571 -13.82 9.03 -22.75
N ILE A 572 -13.11 9.94 -23.40
CA ILE A 572 -12.00 9.63 -24.30
C ILE A 572 -10.85 10.56 -23.94
N HIS A 573 -9.76 10.01 -23.43
CA HIS A 573 -8.56 10.80 -23.19
C HIS A 573 -7.88 11.08 -24.55
N ALA A 574 -8.03 12.30 -25.07
CA ALA A 574 -7.82 12.60 -26.48
C ALA A 574 -6.46 13.25 -26.80
N ARG A 575 -5.63 13.58 -25.79
CA ARG A 575 -4.37 14.30 -25.99
C ARG A 575 -3.32 13.92 -24.94
N GLY A 576 -2.20 13.34 -25.38
CA GLY A 576 -0.99 13.24 -24.55
C GLY A 576 -0.34 11.85 -24.48
N SER A 577 -1.11 10.76 -24.56
CA SER A 577 -0.57 9.39 -24.50
C SER A 577 -0.55 8.72 -25.89
N GLU A 578 0.40 7.79 -26.10
CA GLU A 578 0.57 7.06 -27.37
C GLU A 578 -0.64 6.16 -27.74
N SER A 579 -1.60 6.00 -26.83
CA SER A 579 -2.83 5.23 -26.98
C SER A 579 -4.04 6.01 -26.46
N VAL A 580 -5.06 6.20 -27.31
CA VAL A 580 -6.34 6.78 -26.90
C VAL A 580 -7.01 5.86 -25.88
N GLN A 581 -7.08 6.29 -24.62
CA GLN A 581 -7.82 5.62 -23.55
C GLN A 581 -9.30 5.98 -23.62
N THR A 582 -10.17 5.06 -23.23
CA THR A 582 -11.61 5.20 -23.33
C THR A 582 -12.32 4.56 -22.17
N ASP A 583 -13.08 5.36 -21.44
CA ASP A 583 -13.87 4.88 -20.30
C ASP A 583 -15.36 4.93 -20.65
N ILE A 584 -16.09 3.94 -20.16
CA ILE A 584 -17.54 3.86 -20.25
C ILE A 584 -18.11 4.04 -18.85
N LEU A 585 -18.77 5.17 -18.65
CA LEU A 585 -19.41 5.53 -17.39
C LEU A 585 -20.90 5.30 -17.51
N ILE A 586 -21.47 4.61 -16.52
CA ILE A 586 -22.91 4.50 -16.32
C ILE A 586 -23.28 4.88 -14.89
N ASN A 587 -24.50 5.42 -14.71
CA ASN A 587 -25.00 5.81 -13.38
C ASN A 587 -23.99 6.72 -12.64
N ILE A 588 -23.46 7.74 -13.33
CA ILE A 588 -22.57 8.75 -12.76
C ILE A 588 -23.23 10.11 -12.89
N GLU A 589 -23.33 10.85 -11.79
CA GLU A 589 -23.91 12.19 -11.74
C GLU A 589 -22.85 13.27 -11.94
N ASN A 590 -21.66 13.04 -11.36
CA ASN A 590 -20.58 14.02 -11.26
C ASN A 590 -19.29 13.52 -11.91
N LEU A 591 -18.63 14.39 -12.67
CA LEU A 591 -17.30 14.17 -13.23
C LEU A 591 -16.34 15.20 -12.61
N ASN A 592 -15.31 14.71 -11.93
CA ASN A 592 -14.30 15.52 -11.29
C ASN A 592 -12.96 15.37 -12.02
N PHE A 593 -12.59 16.38 -12.81
CA PHE A 593 -11.31 16.43 -13.53
C PHE A 593 -10.16 17.03 -12.66
N LEU A 594 -9.09 17.56 -13.28
CA LEU A 594 -8.04 18.37 -12.61
C LEU A 594 -8.24 19.90 -12.55
N ASP A 595 -9.05 20.60 -13.39
CA ASP A 595 -9.44 22.02 -13.12
C ASP A 595 -10.93 22.51 -12.97
N THR A 596 -11.95 21.80 -13.47
CA THR A 596 -13.40 21.97 -13.30
C THR A 596 -14.21 20.71 -12.86
N ASN A 597 -15.22 20.86 -11.99
CA ASN A 597 -16.26 19.83 -11.75
C ASN A 597 -17.41 20.00 -12.74
N LEU A 598 -17.82 18.91 -13.38
CA LEU A 598 -18.93 18.90 -14.34
C LEU A 598 -20.01 17.93 -13.85
N THR A 599 -21.27 18.27 -14.06
CA THR A 599 -22.35 17.30 -13.87
C THR A 599 -22.72 16.69 -15.22
N VAL A 600 -23.02 15.40 -15.26
CA VAL A 600 -23.42 14.68 -16.47
C VAL A 600 -24.65 15.33 -17.13
N HIS A 601 -25.55 15.89 -16.31
CA HIS A 601 -26.68 16.68 -16.79
C HIS A 601 -26.25 17.93 -17.61
N THR A 602 -25.19 18.63 -17.20
CA THR A 602 -24.70 19.82 -17.94
C THR A 602 -24.10 19.45 -19.29
N LEU A 603 -23.35 18.34 -19.36
CA LEU A 603 -22.78 17.84 -20.62
C LEU A 603 -23.86 17.44 -21.64
N THR A 604 -24.90 16.77 -21.15
CA THR A 604 -26.06 16.38 -21.95
C THR A 604 -26.76 17.61 -22.52
N ALA A 605 -27.02 18.62 -21.68
CA ALA A 605 -27.64 19.87 -22.10
C ALA A 605 -26.79 20.68 -23.12
N GLN A 606 -25.47 20.71 -22.94
CA GLN A 606 -24.55 21.37 -23.88
C GLN A 606 -24.53 20.66 -25.25
N LYS A 607 -24.54 19.32 -25.30
CA LYS A 607 -24.63 18.57 -26.56
C LYS A 607 -25.95 18.86 -27.28
N PHE A 608 -27.08 18.93 -26.56
CA PHE A 608 -28.36 19.35 -27.15
C PHE A 608 -28.31 20.78 -27.71
N TYR A 609 -27.68 21.71 -27.01
CA TYR A 609 -27.51 23.10 -27.46
C TYR A 609 -26.59 23.20 -28.70
N GLN A 610 -25.49 22.47 -28.72
CA GLN A 610 -24.55 22.48 -29.84
C GLN A 610 -25.14 21.78 -31.08
N ALA A 611 -25.85 20.65 -30.92
CA ALA A 611 -26.52 19.96 -32.02
C ALA A 611 -27.64 20.83 -32.64
N THR A 612 -28.38 21.58 -31.82
CA THR A 612 -29.41 22.51 -32.32
C THR A 612 -28.83 23.72 -33.05
N ASN A 613 -27.63 24.18 -32.66
CA ASN A 613 -26.92 25.26 -33.34
C ASN A 613 -26.18 24.80 -34.61
N GLN A 614 -25.55 23.62 -34.63
CA GLN A 614 -24.88 23.07 -35.81
C GLN A 614 -25.86 22.73 -36.94
N GLN A 615 -27.12 22.43 -36.63
CA GLN A 615 -28.16 22.24 -37.66
C GLN A 615 -28.72 23.56 -38.24
N GLY A 616 -28.26 24.73 -37.82
CA GLY A 616 -28.65 26.03 -38.40
C GLY A 616 -30.16 26.33 -38.35
N LYS A 617 -30.94 25.63 -37.50
CA LYS A 617 -32.41 25.64 -37.55
C LYS A 617 -33.09 26.51 -36.51
N VAL A 618 -32.36 27.15 -35.59
CA VAL A 618 -33.01 28.04 -34.60
C VAL A 618 -33.62 29.28 -35.28
N ALA A 619 -32.94 29.85 -36.28
CA ALA A 619 -33.43 31.02 -37.00
C ALA A 619 -34.57 30.71 -38.00
N ASP A 620 -34.61 29.50 -38.56
CA ASP A 620 -35.64 29.07 -39.53
C ASP A 620 -36.87 28.40 -38.86
N LEU A 621 -36.70 27.70 -37.73
CA LEU A 621 -37.83 27.15 -36.95
C LEU A 621 -38.67 28.26 -36.30
N LEU A 622 -38.03 29.35 -35.86
CA LEU A 622 -38.74 30.53 -35.32
C LEU A 622 -39.51 31.32 -36.40
N LYS A 623 -39.20 31.14 -37.69
CA LYS A 623 -39.91 31.80 -38.80
C LYS A 623 -41.08 30.99 -39.35
N HIS A 624 -41.16 29.67 -39.08
CA HIS A 624 -42.15 28.81 -39.76
C HIS A 624 -43.02 27.89 -38.90
N ASN A 625 -42.94 27.86 -37.56
CA ASN A 625 -43.90 27.12 -36.75
C ASN A 625 -44.24 27.81 -35.42
N SER A 626 -45.11 28.83 -35.48
CA SER A 626 -45.53 29.66 -34.34
C SER A 626 -46.59 29.01 -33.43
N GLY A 627 -46.55 27.70 -33.20
CA GLY A 627 -47.63 26.97 -32.52
C GLY A 627 -47.19 25.92 -31.50
N SER A 628 -46.56 24.83 -31.93
CA SER A 628 -46.38 23.66 -31.04
C SER A 628 -45.06 23.65 -30.27
N ILE A 629 -43.98 24.22 -30.83
CA ILE A 629 -42.66 24.23 -30.17
C ILE A 629 -42.61 25.25 -29.04
N PHE A 630 -43.27 26.41 -29.21
CA PHE A 630 -43.39 27.41 -28.15
C PHE A 630 -44.18 26.87 -26.95
N GLN A 631 -45.20 26.04 -27.21
CA GLN A 631 -45.96 25.37 -26.15
C GLN A 631 -45.11 24.31 -25.43
N GLN A 632 -44.28 23.53 -26.14
CA GLN A 632 -43.38 22.56 -25.51
C GLN A 632 -42.28 23.22 -24.68
N ILE A 633 -41.74 24.36 -25.13
CA ILE A 633 -40.77 25.15 -24.37
C ILE A 633 -41.43 25.77 -23.13
N ILE A 634 -42.67 26.27 -23.25
CA ILE A 634 -43.45 26.75 -22.10
C ILE A 634 -43.76 25.60 -21.15
N ASP A 635 -44.16 24.42 -21.63
CA ASP A 635 -44.48 23.27 -20.78
C ASP A 635 -43.23 22.76 -20.04
N PHE A 636 -42.05 22.79 -20.69
CA PHE A 636 -40.76 22.49 -20.07
C PHE A 636 -40.38 23.53 -18.99
N LEU A 637 -40.46 24.82 -19.32
CA LEU A 637 -40.15 25.91 -18.38
C LEU A 637 -41.14 25.95 -17.22
N VAL A 638 -42.43 25.66 -17.45
CA VAL A 638 -43.46 25.56 -16.41
C VAL A 638 -43.20 24.35 -15.52
N THR A 639 -42.82 23.20 -16.07
CA THR A 639 -42.47 22.02 -15.28
C THR A 639 -41.24 22.28 -14.40
N TYR A 640 -40.23 22.96 -14.94
CA TYR A 640 -39.03 23.35 -14.21
C TYR A 640 -39.32 24.37 -13.10
N LEU A 641 -40.11 25.41 -13.40
CA LEU A 641 -40.53 26.41 -12.41
C LEU A 641 -41.44 25.82 -11.32
N VAL A 642 -42.30 24.86 -11.65
CA VAL A 642 -43.13 24.15 -10.67
C VAL A 642 -42.26 23.28 -9.75
N ARG A 643 -41.26 22.56 -10.27
CA ARG A 643 -40.31 21.79 -9.44
C ARG A 643 -39.47 22.69 -8.54
N LEU A 644 -39.02 23.83 -9.04
CA LEU A 644 -38.30 24.85 -8.26
C LEU A 644 -39.18 25.42 -7.14
N MET A 645 -40.45 25.72 -7.43
CA MET A 645 -41.39 26.21 -6.41
C MET A 645 -41.74 25.15 -5.37
N VAL A 646 -41.78 23.85 -5.74
CA VAL A 646 -41.98 22.76 -4.78
C VAL A 646 -40.77 22.60 -3.86
N HIS A 647 -39.54 22.67 -4.39
CA HIS A 647 -38.32 22.66 -3.58
C HIS A 647 -38.24 23.87 -2.65
N LEU A 648 -38.60 25.06 -3.15
CA LEU A 648 -38.64 26.29 -2.34
C LEU A 648 -39.72 26.20 -1.25
N ALA A 649 -40.88 25.61 -1.53
CA ALA A 649 -41.94 25.40 -0.55
C ALA A 649 -41.54 24.38 0.52
N VAL A 650 -40.84 23.30 0.15
CA VAL A 650 -40.28 22.32 1.10
C VAL A 650 -39.21 22.99 1.98
N LEU A 651 -38.32 23.77 1.39
CA LEU A 651 -37.30 24.54 2.12
C LEU A 651 -37.93 25.55 3.10
N ILE A 652 -39.00 26.25 2.69
CA ILE A 652 -39.72 27.18 3.57
C ILE A 652 -40.44 26.43 4.70
N VAL A 653 -41.01 25.24 4.45
CA VAL A 653 -41.65 24.43 5.50
C VAL A 653 -40.63 23.88 6.50
N VAL A 654 -39.43 23.52 6.04
CA VAL A 654 -38.30 23.10 6.88
C VAL A 654 -37.70 24.26 7.67
N LEU A 655 -37.67 25.48 7.11
CA LEU A 655 -37.21 26.69 7.80
C LEU A 655 -38.23 27.28 8.79
N VAL A 656 -39.50 26.86 8.72
CA VAL A 656 -40.61 27.33 9.57
C VAL A 656 -40.99 26.32 10.67
N HIS A 657 -40.47 25.09 10.61
CA HIS A 657 -40.41 24.17 11.76
C HIS A 657 -39.09 24.35 12.50
#